data_AF-A0AAE6C4G9-F1
#
_entry.id   AF-A0AAE6C4G9-F1
#
_cell.length_a   1.000
_cell.length_b   1.000
_cell.length_c   1.000
_cell.angle_alpha   90.00
_cell.angle_beta   90.00
_cell.angle_gamma   90.00
#
_symmetry.space_group_name_H-M   'P 1'
#
loop_
_entity.id
_entity.type
_entity.pdbx_description
1 polymer ?
#
loop_
_entity_poly.entity_id
_entity_poly.type
_entity_poly.pdbx_seq_one_letter_code
_entity_poly.pdbx_strand_id
1 'polypeptide(L)'
;MNIKRFLLLGIVTLYAIIPAWGQAQKVEIRGSVIDDEGEPAISIVIRDQNEKGDVYGITDLDGKFKIMADPSTTLHFSGFAYASKTVKLKGKTTINVVISYEASMIDEVVITAKKVVDKLLPEPTDIEIIGNQYIIHPKVKIPKEMYKPNTRIVVQPMLVNITRKTQSLFRPAVVTGKEYAITLERMMEFDLSRDPLAPFQEKTQKIDKNEVIAYVDSLYMDNPDDECRCDIYMYLVEYKKLAYKDTVVIAKGTVNPMRFFTYQADGMKIRDEKYIPKPQKQQRGDRGEVKLNFLINSATIDEKDPNNQRELEKMRLRLQEIENDPNSEFLSFSVKGVSSPEGPYQSNLKLAQKRTDSTLKRIFGFLNGGTIDAIKDSTYTEGVVASWEEVAELMEHDSLPTDKLREIINCYPDNMASQYSRILRLPEYRNVILTTYLPRLRRVEYSFNYSVMRLLNDEEIRIMYKQDYKKLVPYEFWRIYLNADNDSTREVICRQALEQYPKFMIMANELAALLIEQKKADSKLLEPFVSRSAPTELLCNQVIALMDERAYNRADSIIDFLPDNDMTQDVRAIVGAYNGHFEDAYERFGTQGGINEVVLLMAMKQNEEAWEKAQELPDEPLSYYLRAACANRLDKVSEAYAFIKRALNEDPSLKEIAQIDGDVTDLLQQLEEEKKEQKDKAEKTKEKTETEDTETEENGLNEERTIKQ
;
A
#
# COMPACT_ATOMS: atom_id res chain seq x y z
N MET A 1 63.51 36.83 -0.79
CA MET A 1 63.00 35.44 -0.70
C MET A 1 63.64 34.81 0.52
N ASN A 2 63.01 34.43 1.63
CA ASN A 2 61.68 33.84 1.83
C ASN A 2 61.15 34.09 3.26
N ILE A 3 61.38 35.26 3.87
CA ILE A 3 60.82 35.57 5.20
C ILE A 3 59.29 35.58 5.18
N LYS A 4 58.67 36.07 4.09
CA LYS A 4 57.21 36.01 3.92
C LYS A 4 56.65 34.59 3.73
N ARG A 5 57.45 33.63 3.21
CA ARG A 5 57.05 32.22 3.09
C ARG A 5 57.18 31.46 4.41
N PHE A 6 58.18 31.79 5.23
CA PHE A 6 58.32 31.22 6.58
C PHE A 6 57.26 31.76 7.55
N LEU A 7 56.88 33.04 7.44
CA LEU A 7 55.78 33.62 8.22
C LEU A 7 54.41 33.06 7.80
N LEU A 8 54.18 32.81 6.51
CA LEU A 8 52.95 32.14 6.05
C LEU A 8 52.91 30.65 6.44
N LEU A 9 54.03 29.92 6.36
CA LEU A 9 54.07 28.53 6.83
C LEU A 9 53.89 28.44 8.34
N GLY A 10 54.45 29.39 9.11
CA GLY A 10 54.29 29.46 10.56
C GLY A 10 52.86 29.77 11.00
N ILE A 11 52.12 30.61 10.26
CA ILE A 11 50.71 30.91 10.53
C ILE A 11 49.80 29.75 10.12
N VAL A 12 50.14 29.01 9.05
CA VAL A 12 49.40 27.81 8.62
C VAL A 12 49.66 26.61 9.56
N THR A 13 50.85 26.48 10.15
CA THR A 13 51.11 25.45 11.18
C THR A 13 50.58 25.83 12.56
N LEU A 14 50.44 27.13 12.88
CA LEU A 14 49.79 27.59 14.12
C LEU A 14 48.26 27.40 14.10
N TYR A 15 47.63 27.34 12.91
CA TYR A 15 46.22 26.98 12.74
C TYR A 15 45.98 25.46 12.69
N ALA A 16 47.02 24.64 12.48
CA ALA A 16 46.94 23.18 12.49
C ALA A 16 47.13 22.54 13.87
N ILE A 17 47.39 23.36 14.90
CA ILE A 17 47.51 22.94 16.31
C ILE A 17 46.59 23.83 17.15
N ILE A 18 45.32 23.90 16.78
CA ILE A 18 44.28 24.14 17.78
C ILE A 18 44.14 22.81 18.51
N PRO A 19 44.55 22.72 19.79
CA PRO A 19 44.26 21.53 20.55
C PRO A 19 42.73 21.40 20.58
N ALA A 20 42.22 20.27 20.11
CA ALA A 20 40.83 19.86 20.25
C ALA A 20 40.50 19.81 21.74
N TRP A 21 40.17 20.97 22.32
CA TRP A 21 39.67 21.09 23.67
C TRP A 21 38.22 20.66 23.61
N GLY A 22 38.03 19.37 23.89
CA GLY A 22 36.80 18.83 24.45
C GLY A 22 35.55 18.96 23.59
N GLN A 23 35.49 18.25 22.46
CA GLN A 23 34.22 17.57 22.21
C GLN A 23 34.15 16.44 23.22
N ALA A 24 33.46 16.70 24.33
CA ALA A 24 33.18 15.66 25.28
C ALA A 24 32.48 14.52 24.57
N GLN A 25 33.06 13.33 24.66
CA GLN A 25 32.49 12.14 24.07
C GLN A 25 31.14 11.89 24.75
N LYS A 26 30.04 12.24 24.06
CA LYS A 26 28.69 11.96 24.54
C LYS A 26 28.57 10.44 24.69
N VAL A 27 28.32 9.98 25.90
CA VAL A 27 28.12 8.55 26.20
C VAL A 27 26.66 8.32 26.56
N GLU A 28 26.21 7.07 26.40
CA GLU A 28 24.86 6.68 26.77
C GLU A 28 24.70 6.70 28.30
N ILE A 29 23.81 7.57 28.78
CA ILE A 29 23.39 7.68 30.17
C ILE A 29 22.01 7.04 30.30
N ARG A 30 21.86 6.13 31.25
CA ARG A 30 20.59 5.48 31.60
C ARG A 30 20.14 5.94 32.96
N GLY A 31 18.83 5.96 33.20
CA GLY A 31 18.37 6.27 34.54
C GLY A 31 16.89 6.07 34.73
N SER A 32 16.46 6.24 35.98
CA SER A 32 15.05 6.34 36.33
C SER A 32 14.81 7.62 37.11
N VAL A 33 13.74 8.33 36.77
CA VAL A 33 13.21 9.43 37.56
C VAL A 33 11.99 8.91 38.30
N ILE A 34 12.03 9.05 39.62
CA ILE A 34 10.91 8.75 40.50
C ILE A 34 10.53 10.03 41.24
N ASP A 35 9.32 10.11 41.74
CA ASP A 35 8.93 11.19 42.61
C ASP A 35 9.32 10.93 44.08
N ASP A 36 9.02 11.89 44.95
CA ASP A 36 9.26 11.81 46.38
C ASP A 36 8.38 10.78 47.12
N GLU A 37 7.38 10.21 46.43
CA GLU A 37 6.53 9.11 46.92
C GLU A 37 6.98 7.73 46.40
N GLY A 38 7.98 7.69 45.51
CA GLY A 38 8.61 6.48 44.97
C GLY A 38 7.95 5.96 43.69
N GLU A 39 7.02 6.72 43.10
CA GLU A 39 6.34 6.38 41.86
C GLU A 39 7.13 6.90 40.64
N PRO A 40 6.98 6.29 39.45
CA PRO A 40 7.66 6.75 38.25
C PRO A 40 7.24 8.17 37.83
N ALA A 41 8.21 9.06 37.66
CA ALA A 41 7.95 10.42 37.17
C ALA A 41 7.92 10.42 35.63
N ILE A 42 6.71 10.54 35.07
CA ILE A 42 6.44 10.44 33.62
C ILE A 42 6.56 11.84 32.99
N SER A 43 6.99 11.90 31.71
CA SER A 43 7.09 13.13 30.92
C SER A 43 8.04 14.19 31.52
N ILE A 44 9.10 13.74 32.18
CA ILE A 44 10.17 14.62 32.67
C ILE A 44 11.15 14.89 31.52
N VAL A 45 11.23 16.16 31.10
CA VAL A 45 12.19 16.62 30.09
C VAL A 45 13.57 16.75 30.74
N ILE A 46 14.59 16.20 30.08
CA ILE A 46 15.98 16.20 30.53
C ILE A 46 16.79 17.12 29.61
N ARG A 47 17.34 18.20 30.15
CA ARG A 47 18.11 19.23 29.41
C ARG A 47 19.57 19.32 29.86
N ASP A 48 20.43 19.88 29.01
CA ASP A 48 21.80 20.21 29.38
C ASP A 48 21.88 21.45 30.28
N GLN A 49 22.50 21.31 31.45
CA GLN A 49 22.85 22.36 32.42
C GLN A 49 21.69 23.13 33.07
N ASN A 50 20.72 23.64 32.32
CA ASN A 50 19.62 24.51 32.78
C ASN A 50 18.37 24.44 31.86
N GLU A 51 17.33 25.21 32.21
CA GLU A 51 16.03 25.28 31.52
C GLU A 51 16.12 25.72 30.04
N LYS A 52 17.20 26.39 29.64
CA LYS A 52 17.43 26.87 28.26
C LYS A 52 18.41 26.00 27.46
N GLY A 53 18.88 24.90 28.04
CA GLY A 53 19.81 24.00 27.37
C GLY A 53 19.12 23.02 26.41
N ASP A 54 19.95 22.35 25.61
CA ASP A 54 19.54 21.33 24.65
C ASP A 54 18.79 20.20 25.34
N VAL A 55 17.69 19.75 24.73
CA VAL A 55 16.91 18.61 25.21
C VAL A 55 17.66 17.33 24.86
N TYR A 56 17.95 16.52 25.87
CA TYR A 56 18.59 15.22 25.70
C TYR A 56 17.61 14.05 25.61
N GLY A 57 16.39 14.22 26.12
CA GLY A 57 15.34 13.22 26.06
C GLY A 57 14.27 13.43 27.12
N ILE A 58 13.29 12.54 27.17
CA ILE A 58 12.14 12.57 28.09
C ILE A 58 12.02 11.19 28.76
N THR A 59 11.46 11.13 29.97
CA THR A 59 11.16 9.86 30.64
C THR A 59 9.97 9.13 30.01
N ASP A 60 10.08 7.79 29.92
CA ASP A 60 9.01 6.89 29.48
C ASP A 60 7.93 6.66 30.57
N LEU A 61 6.95 5.80 30.27
CA LEU A 61 5.83 5.46 31.17
C LEU A 61 6.27 4.77 32.48
N ASP A 62 7.48 4.20 32.52
CA ASP A 62 8.10 3.60 33.70
C ASP A 62 9.05 4.59 34.41
N GLY A 63 9.06 5.86 34.00
CA GLY A 63 9.96 6.88 34.52
C GLY A 63 11.43 6.66 34.12
N LYS A 64 11.72 5.76 33.18
CA LYS A 64 13.08 5.46 32.73
C LYS A 64 13.47 6.36 31.57
N PHE A 65 14.77 6.56 31.40
CA PHE A 65 15.31 7.33 30.28
C PHE A 65 16.64 6.76 29.78
N LYS A 66 16.91 7.06 28.50
CA LYS A 66 18.17 6.81 27.81
C LYS A 66 18.53 8.06 27.02
N ILE A 67 19.68 8.65 27.32
CA ILE A 67 20.12 9.90 26.68
C ILE A 67 21.61 9.87 26.34
N MET A 68 22.04 10.65 25.36
CA MET A 68 23.46 10.82 25.00
C MET A 68 23.98 12.15 25.55
N ALA A 69 24.76 12.10 26.63
CA ALA A 69 25.26 13.30 27.31
C ALA A 69 26.74 13.18 27.66
N ASP A 70 27.42 14.32 27.82
CA ASP A 70 28.77 14.36 28.37
C ASP A 70 28.74 13.84 29.82
N PRO A 71 29.52 12.80 30.19
CA PRO A 71 29.56 12.29 31.56
C PRO A 71 29.98 13.33 32.60
N SER A 72 30.59 14.44 32.20
CA SER A 72 30.97 15.58 33.05
C SER A 72 29.87 16.66 33.17
N THR A 73 28.81 16.60 32.35
CA THR A 73 27.74 17.61 32.35
C THR A 73 26.79 17.51 33.55
N THR A 74 25.94 18.51 33.65
CA THR A 74 24.85 18.60 34.60
C THR A 74 23.54 18.45 33.84
N LEU A 75 22.64 17.60 34.32
CA LEU A 75 21.32 17.39 33.72
C LEU A 75 20.27 18.18 34.49
N HIS A 76 19.40 18.87 33.76
CA HIS A 76 18.27 19.59 34.31
C HIS A 76 16.98 18.84 34.00
N PHE A 77 16.27 18.41 35.02
CA PHE A 77 15.02 17.66 34.94
C PHE A 77 13.85 18.60 35.22
N SER A 78 12.93 18.73 34.28
CA SER A 78 11.77 19.62 34.39
C SER A 78 10.52 18.94 33.85
N GLY A 79 9.40 19.03 34.55
CA GLY A 79 8.11 18.51 34.10
C GLY A 79 6.97 19.38 34.61
N PHE A 80 5.85 19.38 33.89
CA PHE A 80 4.71 20.29 34.17
C PHE A 80 4.18 20.21 35.62
N ALA A 81 4.23 19.01 36.23
CA ALA A 81 3.75 18.77 37.59
C ALA A 81 4.86 18.68 38.65
N TYR A 82 6.12 18.96 38.29
CA TYR A 82 7.29 18.69 39.13
C TYR A 82 8.22 19.89 39.24
N ALA A 83 8.72 20.14 40.45
CA ALA A 83 9.75 21.13 40.72
C ALA A 83 11.01 20.80 39.93
N SER A 84 11.55 21.77 39.18
CA SER A 84 12.73 21.52 38.36
C SER A 84 13.94 21.13 39.24
N LYS A 85 14.71 20.14 38.79
CA LYS A 85 15.82 19.57 39.57
C LYS A 85 17.06 19.37 38.72
N THR A 86 18.18 19.86 39.21
CA THR A 86 19.46 19.80 38.49
C THR A 86 20.41 18.79 39.15
N VAL A 87 20.93 17.83 38.37
CA VAL A 87 21.77 16.71 38.83
C VAL A 87 23.07 16.63 38.04
N LYS A 88 24.22 16.69 38.72
CA LYS A 88 25.55 16.51 38.09
C LYS A 88 25.88 15.04 37.85
N LEU A 89 26.27 14.67 36.64
CA LEU A 89 26.58 13.26 36.28
C LEU A 89 27.84 12.73 36.95
N LYS A 90 28.86 13.57 37.16
CA LYS A 90 30.13 13.20 37.83
C LYS A 90 30.77 11.91 37.27
N GLY A 91 30.66 11.65 35.98
CA GLY A 91 31.21 10.47 35.32
C GLY A 91 30.34 9.21 35.38
N LYS A 92 29.13 9.26 35.95
CA LYS A 92 28.23 8.11 36.04
C LYS A 92 27.39 7.95 34.77
N THR A 93 27.35 6.73 34.24
CA THR A 93 26.48 6.34 33.10
C THR A 93 25.12 5.81 33.54
N THR A 94 24.87 5.67 34.85
CA THR A 94 23.57 5.32 35.39
C THR A 94 23.23 6.19 36.59
N ILE A 95 22.06 6.86 36.56
CA ILE A 95 21.61 7.73 37.63
C ILE A 95 20.13 7.51 37.96
N ASN A 96 19.78 7.55 39.24
CA ASN A 96 18.40 7.57 39.70
C ASN A 96 18.12 8.96 40.29
N VAL A 97 17.05 9.59 39.84
CA VAL A 97 16.71 10.97 40.20
C VAL A 97 15.36 10.97 40.92
N VAL A 98 15.30 11.58 42.09
CA VAL A 98 14.04 11.81 42.82
C VAL A 98 13.62 13.25 42.56
N ILE A 99 12.48 13.51 41.95
CA ILE A 99 11.98 14.88 41.69
C ILE A 99 10.76 15.16 42.58
N SER A 100 10.59 16.39 43.06
CA SER A 100 9.48 16.73 43.95
C SER A 100 8.28 17.19 43.16
N TYR A 101 7.09 16.70 43.49
CA TYR A 101 5.84 17.18 42.89
C TYR A 101 5.57 18.64 43.31
N GLU A 102 5.39 19.54 42.33
CA GLU A 102 5.06 20.95 42.56
C GLU A 102 4.11 21.44 41.47
N ALA A 103 2.87 21.73 41.85
CA ALA A 103 1.87 22.30 40.95
C ALA A 103 2.20 23.78 40.69
N SER A 104 2.81 24.07 39.55
CA SER A 104 3.01 25.47 39.12
C SER A 104 1.65 26.08 38.74
N MET A 105 1.18 27.05 39.54
CA MET A 105 0.01 27.86 39.22
C MET A 105 0.37 28.88 38.14
N ILE A 106 -0.35 28.85 37.01
CA ILE A 106 -0.42 29.97 36.08
C ILE A 106 -1.61 30.83 36.55
N ASP A 107 -1.40 32.13 36.76
CA ASP A 107 -2.45 33.07 37.13
C ASP A 107 -3.45 33.23 35.98
N GLU A 108 -4.66 32.70 36.15
CA GLU A 108 -5.78 32.83 35.23
C GLU A 108 -6.45 34.20 35.43
N VAL A 109 -6.60 34.98 34.34
CA VAL A 109 -7.42 36.19 34.33
C VAL A 109 -8.89 35.76 34.47
N VAL A 110 -9.41 35.82 35.69
CA VAL A 110 -10.81 35.51 35.98
C VAL A 110 -11.71 36.58 35.36
N ILE A 111 -12.30 36.27 34.21
CA ILE A 111 -13.50 36.98 33.76
C ILE A 111 -14.63 36.55 34.72
N THR A 112 -15.13 37.51 35.50
CA THR A 112 -16.23 37.33 36.45
C THR A 112 -17.53 36.92 35.74
N ALA A 113 -17.67 35.63 35.45
CA ALA A 113 -18.95 34.96 35.23
C ALA A 113 -19.48 34.44 36.57
N LYS A 114 -20.79 34.53 36.80
CA LYS A 114 -21.50 33.96 37.97
C LYS A 114 -20.96 32.56 38.29
N LYS A 115 -20.44 32.36 39.51
CA LYS A 115 -19.92 31.07 40.00
C LYS A 115 -21.02 29.99 39.87
N VAL A 116 -20.90 29.11 38.89
CA VAL A 116 -21.75 27.92 38.76
C VAL A 116 -21.28 26.92 39.80
N VAL A 117 -22.15 26.56 40.75
CA VAL A 117 -21.80 25.74 41.93
C VAL A 117 -22.49 24.37 41.93
N ASP A 118 -23.39 24.12 40.97
CA ASP A 118 -24.28 22.96 40.90
C ASP A 118 -24.06 22.09 39.66
N LYS A 119 -22.98 22.34 38.90
CA LYS A 119 -22.64 21.57 37.70
C LYS A 119 -21.14 21.26 37.61
N LEU A 120 -20.83 20.09 37.07
CA LEU A 120 -19.48 19.74 36.66
C LEU A 120 -19.14 20.52 35.38
N LEU A 121 -17.96 21.14 35.34
CA LEU A 121 -17.55 22.02 34.25
C LEU A 121 -16.35 21.41 33.53
N PRO A 122 -16.57 20.64 32.45
CA PRO A 122 -15.48 20.22 31.57
C PRO A 122 -14.98 21.43 30.78
N GLU A 123 -13.66 21.58 30.72
CA GLU A 123 -13.01 22.52 29.82
C GLU A 123 -13.04 21.95 28.39
N PRO A 124 -13.22 22.80 27.36
CA PRO A 124 -13.00 22.40 25.97
C PRO A 124 -11.60 21.80 25.80
N THR A 125 -11.48 20.82 24.91
CA THR A 125 -10.22 20.15 24.60
C THR A 125 -10.15 19.87 23.11
N ASP A 126 -8.97 19.48 22.65
CA ASP A 126 -8.74 19.09 21.27
C ASP A 126 -8.78 17.56 21.13
N ILE A 127 -9.14 17.11 19.94
CA ILE A 127 -8.93 15.72 19.51
C ILE A 127 -7.64 15.72 18.67
N GLU A 128 -6.52 15.46 19.31
CA GLU A 128 -5.21 15.45 18.66
C GLU A 128 -5.01 14.13 17.89
N ILE A 129 -4.48 14.23 16.67
CA ILE A 129 -4.18 13.07 15.83
C ILE A 129 -2.68 12.87 15.73
N ILE A 130 -2.21 11.69 16.14
CA ILE A 130 -0.86 11.20 15.85
C ILE A 130 -1.01 9.84 15.16
N GLY A 131 -0.69 9.82 13.87
CA GLY A 131 -0.96 8.68 12.99
C GLY A 131 -2.44 8.35 12.94
N ASN A 132 -2.82 7.26 13.59
CA ASN A 132 -4.20 6.78 13.69
C ASN A 132 -4.75 6.87 15.12
N GLN A 133 -4.01 7.49 16.05
CA GLN A 133 -4.40 7.65 17.44
C GLN A 133 -5.12 8.98 17.62
N TYR A 134 -6.33 8.90 18.16
CA TYR A 134 -7.16 10.03 18.56
C TYR A 134 -6.96 10.25 20.04
N ILE A 135 -6.30 11.34 20.41
CA ILE A 135 -5.85 11.63 21.77
C ILE A 135 -6.66 12.81 22.31
N ILE A 136 -7.13 12.70 23.56
CA ILE A 136 -7.87 13.77 24.24
C ILE A 136 -7.26 14.07 25.61
N HIS A 137 -7.31 15.35 25.99
CA HIS A 137 -6.77 15.84 27.27
C HIS A 137 -7.78 16.67 28.09
N PRO A 138 -9.03 16.22 28.31
CA PRO A 138 -10.02 17.00 29.02
C PRO A 138 -9.66 17.22 30.49
N LYS A 139 -10.05 18.39 30.98
CA LYS A 139 -10.01 18.75 32.40
C LYS A 139 -11.44 18.99 32.88
N VAL A 140 -11.86 18.33 33.95
CA VAL A 140 -13.19 18.51 34.53
C VAL A 140 -13.06 19.14 35.91
N LYS A 141 -13.45 20.41 36.02
CA LYS A 141 -13.51 21.13 37.29
C LYS A 141 -14.72 20.62 38.09
N ILE A 142 -14.47 20.19 39.31
CA ILE A 142 -15.50 19.78 40.28
C ILE A 142 -15.70 20.96 41.25
N PRO A 143 -16.93 21.52 41.35
CA PRO A 143 -17.22 22.48 42.40
C PRO A 143 -17.15 21.82 43.78
N LYS A 144 -16.51 22.50 44.75
CA LYS A 144 -16.41 22.04 46.15
C LYS A 144 -17.76 21.72 46.77
N GLU A 145 -18.79 22.43 46.34
CA GLU A 145 -20.17 22.25 46.81
C GLU A 145 -20.78 20.91 46.36
N MET A 146 -20.26 20.31 45.27
CA MET A 146 -20.69 19.02 44.71
C MET A 146 -19.90 17.84 45.26
N TYR A 147 -18.61 17.99 45.54
CA TYR A 147 -17.78 16.90 46.05
C TYR A 147 -18.05 16.60 47.52
N LYS A 148 -18.61 15.41 47.80
CA LYS A 148 -18.87 14.94 49.16
C LYS A 148 -18.13 13.63 49.43
N PRO A 149 -17.70 13.35 50.68
CA PRO A 149 -17.01 12.10 51.02
C PRO A 149 -17.79 10.82 50.66
N ASN A 150 -19.11 10.90 50.57
CA ASN A 150 -20.03 9.79 50.27
C ASN A 150 -20.47 9.74 48.80
N THR A 151 -19.69 10.32 47.88
CA THR A 151 -20.01 10.37 46.45
C THR A 151 -18.93 9.70 45.61
N ARG A 152 -19.32 9.21 44.43
CA ARG A 152 -18.42 8.74 43.36
C ARG A 152 -18.70 9.54 42.10
N ILE A 153 -17.67 10.12 41.51
CA ILE A 153 -17.74 10.82 40.24
C ILE A 153 -17.18 9.91 39.15
N VAL A 154 -17.90 9.80 38.04
CA VAL A 154 -17.48 9.03 36.86
C VAL A 154 -17.54 9.98 35.66
N VAL A 155 -16.41 10.10 34.98
CA VAL A 155 -16.28 10.88 33.75
C VAL A 155 -15.96 9.89 32.64
N GLN A 156 -16.81 9.82 31.62
CA GLN A 156 -16.72 8.88 30.52
C GLN A 156 -16.71 9.65 29.20
N PRO A 157 -15.54 9.91 28.62
CA PRO A 157 -15.43 10.46 27.29
C PRO A 157 -15.86 9.44 26.23
N MET A 158 -16.42 9.93 25.14
CA MET A 158 -16.88 9.15 24.00
C MET A 158 -16.55 9.88 22.71
N LEU A 159 -15.80 9.20 21.85
CA LEU A 159 -15.57 9.65 20.48
C LEU A 159 -16.81 9.31 19.65
N VAL A 160 -17.37 10.30 18.97
CA VAL A 160 -18.47 10.14 18.02
C VAL A 160 -17.93 10.40 16.63
N ASN A 161 -17.88 9.34 15.80
CA ASN A 161 -17.50 9.46 14.40
C ASN A 161 -18.79 9.70 13.58
N ILE A 162 -18.91 10.92 13.09
CA ILE A 162 -20.10 11.43 12.39
C ILE A 162 -20.18 10.82 10.98
N THR A 163 -19.04 10.72 10.29
CA THR A 163 -18.92 10.13 8.94
C THR A 163 -19.39 8.68 8.91
N ARG A 164 -18.92 7.86 9.85
CA ARG A 164 -19.18 6.42 9.93
C ARG A 164 -20.44 6.08 10.73
N LYS A 165 -21.00 7.04 11.48
CA LYS A 165 -22.12 6.84 12.42
C LYS A 165 -21.79 5.81 13.51
N THR A 166 -20.56 5.83 14.01
CA THR A 166 -20.08 4.93 15.06
C THR A 166 -19.69 5.71 16.32
N GLN A 167 -19.62 5.00 17.45
CA GLN A 167 -19.25 5.57 18.73
C GLN A 167 -18.25 4.64 19.43
N SER A 168 -17.21 5.24 20.01
CA SER A 168 -16.15 4.52 20.72
C SER A 168 -15.94 5.16 22.08
N LEU A 169 -15.89 4.35 23.13
CA LEU A 169 -15.68 4.82 24.49
C LEU A 169 -14.17 4.85 24.79
N PHE A 170 -13.71 5.97 25.35
CA PHE A 170 -12.41 5.99 26.02
C PHE A 170 -12.51 5.29 27.38
N ARG A 171 -11.41 5.14 28.12
CA ARG A 171 -11.44 4.62 29.49
C ARG A 171 -12.13 5.63 30.43
N PRO A 172 -13.02 5.26 31.35
CA PRO A 172 -13.59 6.23 32.28
C PRO A 172 -12.53 6.73 33.28
N ALA A 173 -12.63 7.99 33.70
CA ALA A 173 -11.99 8.48 34.92
C ALA A 173 -12.96 8.35 36.10
N VAL A 174 -12.48 7.78 37.20
CA VAL A 174 -13.32 7.47 38.36
C VAL A 174 -12.70 8.01 39.64
N VAL A 175 -13.36 9.01 40.21
CA VAL A 175 -12.97 9.61 41.50
C VAL A 175 -13.97 9.18 42.57
N THR A 176 -13.47 8.52 43.61
CA THR A 176 -14.32 7.94 44.66
C THR A 176 -14.03 8.60 46.00
N GLY A 177 -15.06 9.17 46.62
CA GLY A 177 -14.98 9.76 47.94
C GLY A 177 -14.67 8.72 49.03
N LYS A 178 -14.00 9.15 50.10
CA LYS A 178 -13.51 8.26 51.16
C LYS A 178 -14.59 7.40 51.81
N GLU A 179 -15.73 7.99 52.17
CA GLU A 179 -16.84 7.22 52.76
C GLU A 179 -17.45 6.29 51.73
N TYR A 180 -17.55 6.75 50.47
CA TYR A 180 -18.03 5.93 49.35
C TYR A 180 -17.20 4.68 49.19
N ALA A 181 -15.87 4.81 49.16
CA ALA A 181 -14.94 3.69 49.04
C ALA A 181 -15.10 2.67 50.18
N ILE A 182 -15.12 3.13 51.44
CA ILE A 182 -15.27 2.25 52.62
C ILE A 182 -16.60 1.47 52.55
N THR A 183 -17.68 2.15 52.17
CA THR A 183 -19.00 1.52 52.09
C THR A 183 -19.08 0.58 50.89
N LEU A 184 -18.49 0.95 49.75
CA LEU A 184 -18.40 0.11 48.56
C LEU A 184 -17.65 -1.19 48.85
N GLU A 185 -16.49 -1.12 49.51
CA GLU A 185 -15.75 -2.32 49.94
C GLU A 185 -16.61 -3.25 50.80
N ARG A 186 -17.33 -2.69 51.79
CA ARG A 186 -18.24 -3.48 52.64
C ARG A 186 -19.39 -4.09 51.85
N MET A 187 -19.97 -3.34 50.90
CA MET A 187 -21.03 -3.83 50.01
C MET A 187 -20.54 -4.94 49.08
N MET A 188 -19.28 -4.90 48.68
CA MET A 188 -18.63 -5.90 47.84
C MET A 188 -17.96 -7.03 48.64
N GLU A 189 -18.27 -7.17 49.95
CA GLU A 189 -17.68 -8.19 50.83
C GLU A 189 -16.13 -8.17 50.85
N PHE A 190 -15.54 -6.97 50.75
CA PHE A 190 -14.10 -6.74 50.64
C PHE A 190 -13.44 -7.34 49.39
N ASP A 191 -14.24 -7.65 48.36
CA ASP A 191 -13.78 -8.12 47.05
C ASP A 191 -14.10 -7.06 45.98
N LEU A 192 -13.20 -6.08 45.82
CA LEU A 192 -13.35 -4.98 44.86
C LEU A 192 -13.31 -5.43 43.39
N SER A 193 -12.93 -6.67 43.09
CA SER A 193 -13.00 -7.20 41.72
C SER A 193 -14.44 -7.27 41.18
N ARG A 194 -15.42 -7.25 42.09
CA ARG A 194 -16.86 -7.20 41.79
C ARG A 194 -17.35 -5.82 41.35
N ASP A 195 -16.58 -4.76 41.58
CA ASP A 195 -16.90 -3.43 41.07
C ASP A 195 -16.34 -3.27 39.64
N PRO A 196 -17.18 -3.14 38.60
CA PRO A 196 -16.71 -3.00 37.22
C PRO A 196 -15.88 -1.73 36.99
N LEU A 197 -16.00 -0.75 37.88
CA LEU A 197 -15.27 0.52 37.81
C LEU A 197 -14.00 0.56 38.68
N ALA A 198 -13.72 -0.49 39.47
CA ALA A 198 -12.52 -0.56 40.30
C ALA A 198 -11.20 -0.46 39.50
N PRO A 199 -11.07 -1.05 38.29
CA PRO A 199 -9.83 -0.93 37.50
C PRO A 199 -9.51 0.51 37.08
N PHE A 200 -10.52 1.39 37.07
CA PHE A 200 -10.42 2.78 36.61
C PHE A 200 -10.39 3.78 37.76
N GLN A 201 -10.40 3.30 39.00
CA GLN A 201 -10.29 4.16 40.17
C GLN A 201 -8.85 4.64 40.30
N GLU A 202 -8.65 5.95 40.15
CA GLU A 202 -7.34 6.55 40.35
C GLU A 202 -6.97 6.47 41.84
N LYS A 203 -5.93 5.69 42.15
CA LYS A 203 -5.45 5.49 43.53
C LYS A 203 -4.69 6.72 44.08
N THR A 204 -4.28 7.63 43.20
CA THR A 204 -3.27 8.67 43.45
C THR A 204 -3.77 10.10 43.32
N GLN A 205 -5.01 10.36 42.90
CA GLN A 205 -5.56 11.73 42.98
C GLN A 205 -5.84 12.08 44.45
N LYS A 206 -4.84 12.63 45.14
CA LYS A 206 -5.10 13.54 46.26
C LYS A 206 -5.94 14.66 45.68
N ILE A 207 -7.21 14.66 46.05
CA ILE A 207 -8.16 15.73 45.75
C ILE A 207 -7.69 16.93 46.54
N ASP A 208 -6.68 17.62 46.01
CA ASP A 208 -6.17 18.85 46.59
C ASP A 208 -7.19 19.94 46.34
N LYS A 209 -7.16 20.96 47.17
CA LYS A 209 -8.24 21.89 47.50
C LYS A 209 -8.86 22.69 46.33
N ASN A 210 -8.51 22.44 45.07
CA ASN A 210 -9.16 22.96 43.85
C ASN A 210 -9.39 21.80 42.86
N GLU A 211 -10.46 21.06 43.10
CA GLU A 211 -10.79 19.74 42.56
C GLU A 211 -10.91 19.74 41.01
N VAL A 212 -9.87 19.28 40.31
CA VAL A 212 -9.88 19.09 38.85
C VAL A 212 -9.54 17.63 38.54
N ILE A 213 -10.38 16.97 37.75
CA ILE A 213 -10.04 15.68 37.13
C ILE A 213 -9.31 15.99 35.83
N ALA A 214 -7.99 15.80 35.80
CA ALA A 214 -7.23 15.79 34.56
C ALA A 214 -7.25 14.38 33.98
N TYR A 215 -7.55 14.25 32.70
CA TYR A 215 -7.70 12.96 32.04
C TYR A 215 -6.95 12.93 30.71
N VAL A 216 -6.27 11.82 30.42
CA VAL A 216 -5.58 11.59 29.14
C VAL A 216 -5.84 10.16 28.69
N ASP A 217 -6.32 10.01 27.47
CA ASP A 217 -6.48 8.70 26.84
C ASP A 217 -6.43 8.82 25.32
N SER A 218 -6.25 7.68 24.65
CA SER A 218 -6.22 7.58 23.20
C SER A 218 -7.05 6.42 22.67
N LEU A 219 -7.52 6.56 21.42
CA LEU A 219 -8.21 5.50 20.69
C LEU A 219 -7.67 5.39 19.26
N TYR A 220 -7.48 4.15 18.80
CA TYR A 220 -7.09 3.87 17.41
C TYR A 220 -8.31 3.88 16.49
N MET A 221 -8.26 4.64 15.40
CA MET A 221 -9.25 4.64 14.33
C MET A 221 -8.60 4.41 12.96
N ASP A 222 -9.34 3.81 12.03
CA ASP A 222 -8.80 3.45 10.71
C ASP A 222 -8.55 4.66 9.80
N ASN A 223 -9.34 5.73 9.93
CA ASN A 223 -9.28 6.88 9.02
C ASN A 223 -9.19 8.22 9.77
N PRO A 224 -8.03 8.90 9.76
CA PRO A 224 -7.84 10.19 10.43
C PRO A 224 -8.64 11.36 9.81
N ASP A 225 -9.22 11.16 8.62
CA ASP A 225 -10.02 12.18 7.92
C ASP A 225 -11.53 12.11 8.22
N ASP A 226 -11.96 11.18 9.09
CA ASP A 226 -13.37 11.10 9.47
C ASP A 226 -13.75 12.28 10.38
N GLU A 227 -14.92 12.88 10.13
CA GLU A 227 -15.48 13.94 10.97
C GLU A 227 -15.81 13.36 12.35
N CYS A 228 -15.17 13.90 13.39
CA CYS A 228 -15.31 13.43 14.75
C CYS A 228 -15.65 14.56 15.72
N ARG A 229 -16.32 14.21 16.80
CA ARG A 229 -16.47 15.06 17.98
C ARG A 229 -16.30 14.22 19.24
N CYS A 230 -16.02 14.88 20.37
CA CYS A 230 -15.91 14.22 21.65
C CYS A 230 -17.02 14.70 22.59
N ASP A 231 -17.80 13.75 23.08
CA ASP A 231 -18.85 13.97 24.07
C ASP A 231 -18.36 13.42 25.41
N ILE A 232 -18.51 14.18 26.50
CA ILE A 232 -18.15 13.72 27.85
C ILE A 232 -19.41 13.48 28.66
N TYR A 233 -19.56 12.26 29.16
CA TYR A 233 -20.63 11.91 30.09
C TYR A 233 -20.12 12.01 31.51
N MET A 234 -20.83 12.76 32.34
CA MET A 234 -20.43 12.98 33.73
C MET A 234 -21.54 12.52 34.65
N TYR A 235 -21.17 11.71 35.63
CA TYR A 235 -22.08 11.15 36.62
C TYR A 235 -21.54 11.44 38.02
N LEU A 236 -22.43 11.85 38.93
CA LEU A 236 -22.17 11.88 40.36
C LEU A 236 -23.16 10.94 41.03
N VAL A 237 -22.62 9.90 41.65
CA VAL A 237 -23.39 8.81 42.23
C VAL A 237 -23.25 8.85 43.75
N GLU A 238 -24.38 8.82 44.44
CA GLU A 238 -24.48 8.45 45.85
C GLU A 238 -24.99 6.99 45.91
N TYR A 239 -24.76 6.26 47.00
CA TYR A 239 -25.05 4.82 47.09
C TYR A 239 -26.43 4.37 46.58
N LYS A 240 -27.47 5.18 46.83
CA LYS A 240 -28.87 4.84 46.49
C LYS A 240 -29.44 5.68 45.35
N LYS A 241 -28.72 6.66 44.83
CA LYS A 241 -29.25 7.59 43.81
C LYS A 241 -28.15 8.15 42.92
N LEU A 242 -28.50 8.35 41.67
CA LEU A 242 -27.73 9.20 40.76
C LEU A 242 -28.04 10.66 41.12
N ALA A 243 -27.07 11.34 41.73
CA ALA A 243 -27.24 12.70 42.24
C ALA A 243 -27.00 13.76 41.15
N TYR A 244 -26.18 13.46 40.14
CA TYR A 244 -25.97 14.31 38.96
C TYR A 244 -25.74 13.46 37.72
N LYS A 245 -26.24 13.93 36.58
CA LYS A 245 -25.92 13.42 35.25
C LYS A 245 -25.95 14.56 34.26
N ASP A 246 -24.90 14.68 33.47
CA ASP A 246 -24.85 15.64 32.36
C ASP A 246 -23.99 15.10 31.21
N THR A 247 -24.18 15.68 30.03
CA THR A 247 -23.41 15.38 28.82
C THR A 247 -23.05 16.66 28.11
N VAL A 248 -21.75 16.86 27.86
CA VAL A 248 -21.23 18.07 27.23
C VAL A 248 -20.38 17.69 26.03
N VAL A 249 -20.50 18.43 24.92
CA VAL A 249 -19.57 18.31 23.80
C VAL A 249 -18.34 19.12 24.14
N ILE A 250 -17.18 18.47 24.23
CA ILE A 250 -15.92 19.10 24.67
C ILE A 250 -14.96 19.40 23.51
N ALA A 251 -15.15 18.75 22.37
CA ALA A 251 -14.32 18.93 21.18
C ALA A 251 -15.17 18.70 19.92
N LYS A 252 -14.92 19.47 18.86
CA LYS A 252 -15.48 19.26 17.51
C LYS A 252 -14.35 19.34 16.50
N GLY A 253 -14.33 18.42 15.54
CA GLY A 253 -13.22 18.29 14.61
C GLY A 253 -11.99 17.66 15.25
N THR A 254 -11.00 17.39 14.41
CA THR A 254 -9.70 16.79 14.77
C THR A 254 -8.59 17.78 14.49
N VAL A 255 -7.65 17.92 15.43
CA VAL A 255 -6.44 18.72 15.25
C VAL A 255 -5.37 17.82 14.64
N ASN A 256 -5.15 17.98 13.33
CA ASN A 256 -4.21 17.17 12.55
C ASN A 256 -3.45 18.02 11.52
N PRO A 257 -2.38 18.72 11.92
CA PRO A 257 -1.54 19.48 11.00
C PRO A 257 -0.97 18.62 9.86
N MET A 258 -0.63 17.35 10.16
CA MET A 258 -0.03 16.42 9.21
C MET A 258 -0.91 16.10 8.00
N ARG A 259 -2.20 16.46 8.04
CA ARG A 259 -3.11 16.45 6.88
C ARG A 259 -2.54 17.25 5.69
N PHE A 260 -1.77 18.29 5.97
CA PHE A 260 -1.18 19.19 4.96
C PHE A 260 0.30 18.88 4.69
N PHE A 261 0.87 17.85 5.33
CA PHE A 261 2.25 17.45 5.09
C PHE A 261 2.36 16.77 3.73
N THR A 262 3.21 17.33 2.86
CA THR A 262 3.39 16.85 1.49
C THR A 262 4.75 16.19 1.33
N TYR A 263 4.78 15.04 0.67
CA TYR A 263 6.02 14.37 0.29
C TYR A 263 5.86 13.71 -1.07
N GLN A 264 6.97 13.49 -1.75
CA GLN A 264 7.03 12.68 -2.96
C GLN A 264 7.92 11.48 -2.68
N ALA A 265 7.38 10.29 -2.92
CA ALA A 265 8.12 9.04 -2.81
C ALA A 265 7.93 8.24 -4.10
N ASP A 266 9.02 8.04 -4.83
CA ASP A 266 9.01 7.38 -6.13
C ASP A 266 9.18 5.86 -5.97
N GLY A 267 8.66 5.11 -6.94
CA GLY A 267 8.78 3.66 -6.98
C GLY A 267 10.22 3.21 -7.20
N MET A 268 10.77 2.43 -6.28
CA MET A 268 12.16 1.96 -6.35
C MET A 268 12.29 0.63 -7.08
N LYS A 269 13.30 0.52 -7.97
CA LYS A 269 13.60 -0.71 -8.71
C LYS A 269 14.78 -1.44 -8.10
N ILE A 270 14.68 -2.76 -7.96
CA ILE A 270 15.79 -3.59 -7.47
C ILE A 270 16.90 -3.62 -8.52
N ARG A 271 18.10 -3.18 -8.14
CA ARG A 271 19.27 -3.15 -9.06
C ARG A 271 20.27 -4.27 -8.84
N ASP A 272 20.20 -4.96 -7.71
CA ASP A 272 21.14 -6.01 -7.36
C ASP A 272 20.95 -7.25 -8.27
N GLU A 273 21.99 -7.57 -9.04
CA GLU A 273 22.02 -8.66 -10.02
C GLU A 273 21.72 -10.03 -9.40
N LYS A 274 21.90 -10.21 -8.08
CA LYS A 274 21.62 -11.50 -7.44
C LYS A 274 20.13 -11.87 -7.46
N TYR A 275 19.24 -10.88 -7.57
CA TYR A 275 17.79 -11.09 -7.66
C TYR A 275 17.29 -11.19 -9.09
N ILE A 276 18.11 -10.81 -10.07
CA ILE A 276 17.77 -10.90 -11.49
C ILE A 276 17.81 -12.38 -11.92
N PRO A 277 16.75 -12.90 -12.55
CA PRO A 277 16.74 -14.27 -13.05
C PRO A 277 17.90 -14.48 -14.01
N LYS A 278 18.59 -15.62 -13.86
CA LYS A 278 19.68 -15.99 -14.76
C LYS A 278 19.15 -16.83 -15.92
N PRO A 279 19.72 -16.68 -17.12
CA PRO A 279 19.40 -17.56 -18.23
C PRO A 279 19.73 -19.01 -17.86
N GLN A 280 18.76 -19.90 -18.03
CA GLN A 280 18.95 -21.33 -17.84
C GLN A 280 18.57 -22.02 -19.15
N LYS A 281 19.43 -22.92 -19.64
CA LYS A 281 19.11 -23.77 -20.78
C LYS A 281 17.90 -24.63 -20.40
N GLN A 282 16.91 -24.65 -21.26
CA GLN A 282 15.69 -25.41 -21.03
C GLN A 282 15.41 -26.35 -22.17
N GLN A 283 14.80 -27.48 -21.82
CA GLN A 283 14.34 -28.44 -22.77
C GLN A 283 13.12 -27.88 -23.50
N ARG A 284 13.24 -27.67 -24.80
CA ARG A 284 12.14 -27.24 -25.66
C ARG A 284 11.84 -28.30 -26.68
N GLY A 285 10.60 -28.78 -26.70
CA GLY A 285 10.14 -29.78 -27.66
C GLY A 285 9.58 -29.12 -28.92
N ASP A 286 9.85 -29.72 -30.08
CA ASP A 286 9.20 -29.39 -31.34
C ASP A 286 8.94 -30.67 -32.16
N ARG A 287 7.99 -30.62 -33.09
CA ARG A 287 7.51 -31.76 -33.89
C ARG A 287 7.57 -31.44 -35.38
N GLY A 288 8.13 -32.35 -36.16
CA GLY A 288 8.06 -32.31 -37.63
C GLY A 288 7.01 -33.25 -38.21
N GLU A 289 6.46 -32.90 -39.37
CA GLU A 289 5.62 -33.78 -40.22
C GLU A 289 5.92 -33.52 -41.70
N VAL A 290 5.99 -34.58 -42.50
CA VAL A 290 6.11 -34.52 -43.97
C VAL A 290 5.44 -35.75 -44.59
N LYS A 291 4.98 -35.60 -45.84
CA LYS A 291 4.17 -36.58 -46.58
C LYS A 291 4.86 -36.99 -47.89
N LEU A 292 5.12 -38.29 -48.07
CA LEU A 292 5.75 -38.84 -49.29
C LEU A 292 4.75 -39.65 -50.11
N ASN A 293 4.83 -39.57 -51.44
CA ASN A 293 3.96 -40.27 -52.39
C ASN A 293 4.61 -41.57 -52.93
N PHE A 294 3.80 -42.59 -53.21
CA PHE A 294 4.25 -43.87 -53.77
C PHE A 294 3.55 -44.25 -55.07
N LEU A 295 4.31 -44.89 -55.97
CA LEU A 295 3.77 -45.54 -57.18
C LEU A 295 2.84 -46.72 -56.82
N ILE A 296 1.93 -47.03 -57.75
CA ILE A 296 0.97 -48.16 -57.64
C ILE A 296 1.73 -49.46 -57.37
N ASN A 297 1.27 -50.24 -56.38
CA ASN A 297 1.82 -51.56 -56.01
C ASN A 297 3.32 -51.58 -55.69
N SER A 298 3.92 -50.42 -55.40
CA SER A 298 5.33 -50.29 -55.08
C SER A 298 5.51 -49.78 -53.66
N ALA A 299 6.56 -50.30 -53.00
CA ALA A 299 7.12 -49.74 -51.77
C ALA A 299 8.38 -48.92 -52.05
N THR A 300 8.80 -48.79 -53.30
CA THR A 300 9.96 -47.96 -53.66
C THR A 300 9.55 -46.50 -53.70
N ILE A 301 10.29 -45.66 -52.98
CA ILE A 301 10.15 -44.21 -53.07
C ILE A 301 10.58 -43.78 -54.47
N ASP A 302 9.70 -43.11 -55.20
CA ASP A 302 10.04 -42.56 -56.50
C ASP A 302 10.88 -41.30 -56.32
N GLU A 303 12.20 -41.44 -56.45
CA GLU A 303 13.14 -40.32 -56.37
C GLU A 303 13.08 -39.40 -57.60
N LYS A 304 12.30 -39.72 -58.64
CA LYS A 304 12.09 -38.86 -59.81
C LYS A 304 10.83 -38.00 -59.69
N ASP A 305 9.95 -38.27 -58.71
CA ASP A 305 8.79 -37.43 -58.42
C ASP A 305 9.29 -36.09 -57.81
N PRO A 306 9.04 -34.94 -58.46
CA PRO A 306 9.46 -33.63 -57.94
C PRO A 306 8.92 -33.33 -56.53
N ASN A 307 7.73 -33.84 -56.17
CA ASN A 307 7.18 -33.66 -54.83
C ASN A 307 7.97 -34.45 -53.80
N ASN A 308 8.26 -35.73 -54.08
CA ASN A 308 9.09 -36.55 -53.20
C ASN A 308 10.50 -35.98 -53.04
N GLN A 309 11.12 -35.49 -54.13
CA GLN A 309 12.42 -34.84 -54.05
C GLN A 309 12.38 -33.64 -53.11
N ARG A 310 11.39 -32.75 -53.26
CA ARG A 310 11.24 -31.56 -52.42
C ARG A 310 11.02 -31.92 -50.95
N GLU A 311 10.11 -32.86 -50.68
CA GLU A 311 9.77 -33.28 -49.31
C GLU A 311 10.94 -34.03 -48.64
N LEU A 312 11.66 -34.88 -49.37
CA LEU A 312 12.87 -35.56 -48.87
C LEU A 312 14.02 -34.58 -48.62
N GLU A 313 14.25 -33.60 -49.48
CA GLU A 313 15.28 -32.57 -49.24
C GLU A 313 14.92 -31.67 -48.05
N LYS A 314 13.65 -31.24 -47.95
CA LYS A 314 13.16 -30.49 -46.79
C LYS A 314 13.36 -31.28 -45.49
N MET A 315 13.02 -32.56 -45.50
CA MET A 315 13.26 -33.47 -44.39
C MET A 315 14.75 -33.57 -44.08
N ARG A 316 15.60 -33.87 -45.08
CA ARG A 316 17.04 -34.06 -44.91
C ARG A 316 17.66 -32.83 -44.26
N LEU A 317 17.36 -31.64 -44.77
CA LEU A 317 17.85 -30.38 -44.21
C LEU A 317 17.42 -30.20 -42.76
N ARG A 318 16.15 -30.48 -42.44
CA ARG A 318 15.64 -30.34 -41.06
C ARG A 318 16.25 -31.36 -40.11
N LEU A 319 16.39 -32.62 -40.53
CA LEU A 319 16.99 -33.66 -39.70
C LEU A 319 18.47 -33.38 -39.45
N GLN A 320 19.20 -32.91 -40.46
CA GLN A 320 20.61 -32.51 -40.33
C GLN A 320 20.80 -31.24 -39.51
N GLU A 321 19.88 -30.28 -39.58
CA GLU A 321 19.90 -29.09 -38.71
C GLU A 321 19.83 -29.50 -37.24
N ILE A 322 18.93 -30.42 -36.90
CA ILE A 322 18.76 -30.92 -35.52
C ILE A 322 19.96 -31.78 -35.11
N GLU A 323 20.44 -32.69 -35.97
CA GLU A 323 21.57 -33.56 -35.65
C GLU A 323 22.89 -32.79 -35.46
N ASN A 324 23.09 -31.70 -36.20
CA ASN A 324 24.31 -30.90 -36.12
C ASN A 324 24.26 -29.81 -35.03
N ASP A 325 23.10 -29.56 -34.41
CA ASP A 325 23.00 -28.65 -33.28
C ASP A 325 23.41 -29.35 -31.98
N PRO A 326 24.52 -28.94 -31.32
CA PRO A 326 24.99 -29.58 -30.09
C PRO A 326 24.03 -29.41 -28.91
N ASN A 327 22.99 -28.57 -29.04
CA ASN A 327 21.96 -28.41 -28.04
C ASN A 327 20.70 -29.24 -28.33
N SER A 328 20.65 -29.95 -29.45
CA SER A 328 19.46 -30.70 -29.86
C SER A 328 19.64 -32.20 -29.70
N GLU A 329 18.56 -32.89 -29.35
CA GLU A 329 18.51 -34.34 -29.20
C GLU A 329 17.18 -34.89 -29.74
N PHE A 330 17.25 -35.91 -30.59
CA PHE A 330 16.06 -36.62 -31.04
C PHE A 330 15.54 -37.53 -29.93
N LEU A 331 14.23 -37.47 -29.66
CA LEU A 331 13.58 -38.24 -28.60
C LEU A 331 12.86 -39.48 -29.15
N SER A 332 12.15 -39.32 -30.27
CA SER A 332 11.37 -40.41 -30.85
C SER A 332 11.12 -40.20 -32.33
N PHE A 333 10.95 -41.30 -33.06
CA PHE A 333 10.61 -41.27 -34.48
C PHE A 333 9.39 -42.16 -34.74
N SER A 334 8.49 -41.73 -35.63
CA SER A 334 7.30 -42.51 -35.99
C SER A 334 7.08 -42.44 -37.50
N VAL A 335 6.86 -43.58 -38.15
CA VAL A 335 6.56 -43.69 -39.58
C VAL A 335 5.26 -44.48 -39.76
N LYS A 336 4.28 -43.83 -40.38
CA LYS A 336 2.99 -44.42 -40.72
C LYS A 336 2.84 -44.52 -42.23
N GLY A 337 2.80 -45.73 -42.74
CA GLY A 337 2.60 -46.01 -44.16
C GLY A 337 1.14 -46.29 -44.44
N VAL A 338 0.58 -45.60 -45.43
CA VAL A 338 -0.82 -45.77 -45.84
C VAL A 338 -0.84 -46.39 -47.24
N SER A 339 -1.53 -47.52 -47.35
CA SER A 339 -1.91 -48.09 -48.65
C SER A 339 -3.36 -47.80 -48.94
N SER A 340 -3.68 -47.66 -50.21
CA SER A 340 -5.05 -47.45 -50.66
C SER A 340 -5.84 -48.77 -50.63
N PRO A 341 -7.18 -48.74 -50.49
CA PRO A 341 -8.00 -49.93 -50.22
C PRO A 341 -8.23 -50.87 -51.42
N GLU A 342 -7.48 -50.74 -52.52
CA GLU A 342 -7.66 -51.59 -53.70
C GLU A 342 -7.12 -53.01 -53.50
N GLY A 343 -7.98 -54.02 -53.62
CA GLY A 343 -7.58 -55.42 -53.56
C GLY A 343 -7.62 -56.02 -52.14
N PRO A 344 -6.96 -57.17 -51.91
CA PRO A 344 -7.04 -57.87 -50.63
C PRO A 344 -6.40 -57.08 -49.49
N TYR A 345 -7.15 -56.86 -48.40
CA TYR A 345 -6.69 -56.10 -47.23
C TYR A 345 -5.33 -56.56 -46.69
N GLN A 346 -5.11 -57.87 -46.53
CA GLN A 346 -3.84 -58.42 -46.04
C GLN A 346 -2.65 -58.11 -46.96
N SER A 347 -2.87 -58.02 -48.27
CA SER A 347 -1.83 -57.64 -49.23
C SER A 347 -1.50 -56.15 -49.12
N ASN A 348 -2.52 -55.32 -48.95
CA ASN A 348 -2.36 -53.87 -48.80
C ASN A 348 -1.72 -53.51 -47.46
N LEU A 349 -2.03 -54.25 -46.40
CA LEU A 349 -1.40 -54.09 -45.10
C LEU A 349 0.10 -54.42 -45.16
N LYS A 350 0.46 -55.55 -45.80
CA LYS A 350 1.86 -55.90 -46.06
C LYS A 350 2.56 -54.87 -46.94
N LEU A 351 1.86 -54.30 -47.93
CA LEU A 351 2.41 -53.24 -48.78
C LEU A 351 2.65 -51.95 -47.98
N ALA A 352 1.73 -51.58 -47.10
CA ALA A 352 1.87 -50.44 -46.19
C ALA A 352 3.07 -50.62 -45.24
N GLN A 353 3.25 -51.82 -44.66
CA GLN A 353 4.43 -52.16 -43.85
C GLN A 353 5.73 -52.10 -44.66
N LYS A 354 5.74 -52.64 -45.89
CA LYS A 354 6.93 -52.52 -46.74
C LYS A 354 7.27 -51.06 -47.06
N ARG A 355 6.26 -50.19 -47.22
CA ARG A 355 6.44 -48.74 -47.41
C ARG A 355 6.98 -48.04 -46.17
N THR A 356 6.57 -48.45 -44.96
CA THR A 356 7.18 -47.93 -43.73
C THR A 356 8.65 -48.31 -43.66
N ASP A 357 8.99 -49.57 -43.93
CA ASP A 357 10.36 -50.07 -43.83
C ASP A 357 11.30 -49.38 -44.83
N SER A 358 10.87 -49.22 -46.09
CA SER A 358 11.64 -48.52 -47.12
C SER A 358 11.84 -47.04 -46.78
N THR A 359 10.81 -46.40 -46.21
CA THR A 359 10.89 -45.00 -45.80
C THR A 359 11.82 -44.84 -44.61
N LEU A 360 11.66 -45.65 -43.57
CA LEU A 360 12.52 -45.62 -42.39
C LEU A 360 13.99 -45.82 -42.79
N LYS A 361 14.27 -46.78 -43.67
CA LYS A 361 15.62 -47.00 -44.20
C LYS A 361 16.18 -45.78 -44.94
N ARG A 362 15.36 -45.09 -45.73
CA ARG A 362 15.78 -43.87 -46.45
C ARG A 362 16.07 -42.72 -45.49
N ILE A 363 15.19 -42.52 -44.50
CA ILE A 363 15.29 -41.49 -43.46
C ILE A 363 16.54 -41.71 -42.61
N PHE A 364 16.75 -42.93 -42.13
CA PHE A 364 17.94 -43.28 -41.34
C PHE A 364 19.23 -43.14 -42.16
N GLY A 365 19.16 -43.21 -43.49
CA GLY A 365 20.28 -42.84 -44.35
C GLY A 365 20.69 -41.36 -44.31
N PHE A 366 19.87 -40.47 -43.73
CA PHE A 366 20.19 -39.05 -43.54
C PHE A 366 20.83 -38.73 -42.18
N LEU A 367 20.78 -39.68 -41.24
CA LEU A 367 21.27 -39.52 -39.87
C LEU A 367 22.56 -40.32 -39.67
N ASN A 368 23.38 -39.91 -38.72
CA ASN A 368 24.57 -40.63 -38.29
C ASN A 368 24.20 -41.86 -37.45
N GLY A 369 25.07 -42.88 -37.47
CA GLY A 369 24.86 -44.15 -36.77
C GLY A 369 24.57 -43.99 -35.27
N GLY A 370 25.28 -43.09 -34.59
CA GLY A 370 25.06 -42.83 -33.16
C GLY A 370 23.67 -42.28 -32.83
N THR A 371 23.14 -41.38 -33.67
CA THR A 371 21.79 -40.83 -33.53
C THR A 371 20.73 -41.92 -33.73
N ILE A 372 20.92 -42.77 -34.74
CA ILE A 372 20.03 -43.90 -35.03
C ILE A 372 19.98 -44.86 -33.85
N ASP A 373 21.15 -45.20 -33.29
CA ASP A 373 21.24 -46.10 -32.14
C ASP A 373 20.53 -45.52 -30.91
N ALA A 374 20.64 -44.20 -30.68
CA ALA A 374 19.99 -43.52 -29.55
C ALA A 374 18.45 -43.53 -29.62
N ILE A 375 17.88 -43.41 -30.82
CA ILE A 375 16.41 -43.34 -31.01
C ILE A 375 15.76 -44.67 -31.38
N LYS A 376 16.55 -45.73 -31.54
CA LYS A 376 16.10 -47.03 -32.04
C LYS A 376 14.95 -47.62 -31.23
N ASP A 377 15.06 -47.58 -29.90
CA ASP A 377 14.04 -48.11 -28.99
C ASP A 377 12.80 -47.21 -28.89
N SER A 378 12.92 -45.96 -29.34
CA SER A 378 11.84 -44.96 -29.41
C SER A 378 11.37 -44.72 -30.86
N THR A 379 11.61 -45.69 -31.75
CA THR A 379 11.18 -45.68 -33.14
C THR A 379 9.96 -46.58 -33.34
N TYR A 380 8.88 -46.01 -33.86
CA TYR A 380 7.61 -46.70 -34.09
C TYR A 380 7.29 -46.76 -35.58
N THR A 381 6.79 -47.91 -36.05
CA THR A 381 6.33 -48.08 -37.43
C THR A 381 4.91 -48.63 -37.45
N GLU A 382 4.07 -48.10 -38.33
CA GLU A 382 2.68 -48.51 -38.45
C GLU A 382 2.27 -48.60 -39.93
N GLY A 383 1.83 -49.77 -40.37
CA GLY A 383 1.22 -49.94 -41.69
C GLY A 383 -0.30 -49.90 -41.57
N VAL A 384 -0.96 -49.03 -42.32
CA VAL A 384 -2.42 -48.89 -42.35
C VAL A 384 -2.95 -49.00 -43.78
N VAL A 385 -4.12 -49.62 -43.92
CA VAL A 385 -4.88 -49.60 -45.18
C VAL A 385 -5.95 -48.53 -45.04
N ALA A 386 -5.91 -47.50 -45.88
CA ALA A 386 -6.90 -46.44 -45.92
C ALA A 386 -8.29 -47.02 -46.20
N SER A 387 -9.31 -46.39 -45.65
CA SER A 387 -10.70 -46.82 -45.83
C SER A 387 -11.33 -46.26 -47.11
N TRP A 388 -12.44 -46.87 -47.54
CA TRP A 388 -13.28 -46.27 -48.60
C TRP A 388 -14.01 -45.01 -48.13
N GLU A 389 -14.13 -44.82 -46.81
CA GLU A 389 -14.62 -43.59 -46.18
C GLU A 389 -13.69 -42.41 -46.51
N GLU A 390 -12.38 -42.58 -46.34
CA GLU A 390 -11.37 -41.56 -46.72
C GLU A 390 -11.44 -41.21 -48.21
N VAL A 391 -11.79 -42.17 -49.08
CA VAL A 391 -12.00 -41.89 -50.51
C VAL A 391 -13.22 -40.99 -50.72
N ALA A 392 -14.32 -41.26 -50.02
CA ALA A 392 -15.53 -40.47 -50.10
C ALA A 392 -15.31 -39.04 -49.57
N GLU A 393 -14.62 -38.89 -48.44
CA GLU A 393 -14.26 -37.59 -47.88
C GLU A 393 -13.41 -36.76 -48.85
N LEU A 394 -12.41 -37.37 -49.52
CA LEU A 394 -11.60 -36.67 -50.51
C LEU A 394 -12.42 -36.23 -51.74
N MET A 395 -13.37 -37.06 -52.18
CA MET A 395 -14.26 -36.74 -53.29
C MET A 395 -15.23 -35.60 -52.93
N GLU A 396 -15.80 -35.63 -51.72
CA GLU A 396 -16.69 -34.59 -51.19
C GLU A 396 -15.98 -33.25 -51.02
N HIS A 397 -14.73 -33.28 -50.52
CA HIS A 397 -13.90 -32.09 -50.43
C HIS A 397 -13.72 -31.41 -51.81
N ASP A 398 -13.60 -32.20 -52.87
CA ASP A 398 -13.51 -31.71 -54.24
C ASP A 398 -14.90 -31.53 -54.90
N SER A 399 -15.97 -31.53 -54.10
CA SER A 399 -17.37 -31.34 -54.51
C SER A 399 -17.89 -32.36 -55.53
N LEU A 400 -17.37 -33.59 -55.51
CA LEU A 400 -17.86 -34.70 -56.34
C LEU A 400 -18.98 -35.49 -55.63
N PRO A 401 -19.94 -36.05 -56.39
CA PRO A 401 -21.02 -36.85 -55.81
C PRO A 401 -20.52 -38.18 -55.24
N THR A 402 -20.88 -38.49 -54.00
CA THR A 402 -20.46 -39.70 -53.27
C THR A 402 -21.61 -40.58 -52.82
N ASP A 403 -22.87 -40.26 -53.15
CA ASP A 403 -24.07 -40.95 -52.64
C ASP A 403 -23.99 -42.47 -52.78
N LYS A 404 -23.60 -42.97 -53.96
CA LYS A 404 -23.46 -44.40 -54.24
C LYS A 404 -22.27 -45.04 -53.51
N LEU A 405 -21.20 -44.29 -53.32
CA LEU A 405 -20.02 -44.74 -52.59
C LEU A 405 -20.36 -44.88 -51.09
N ARG A 406 -21.02 -43.87 -50.52
CA ARG A 406 -21.53 -43.86 -49.13
C ARG A 406 -22.57 -44.96 -48.89
N GLU A 407 -23.48 -45.18 -49.83
CA GLU A 407 -24.46 -46.28 -49.76
C GLU A 407 -23.76 -47.64 -49.63
N ILE A 408 -22.71 -47.89 -50.45
CA ILE A 408 -21.94 -49.13 -50.39
C ILE A 408 -21.19 -49.25 -49.05
N ILE A 409 -20.59 -48.17 -48.55
CA ILE A 409 -19.88 -48.18 -47.26
C ILE A 409 -20.85 -48.51 -46.12
N ASN A 410 -22.01 -47.87 -46.09
CA ASN A 410 -23.05 -48.08 -45.06
C ASN A 410 -23.67 -49.48 -45.11
N CYS A 411 -23.81 -50.07 -46.30
CA CYS A 411 -24.35 -51.44 -46.44
C CYS A 411 -23.37 -52.53 -46.01
N TYR A 412 -22.06 -52.23 -45.97
CA TYR A 412 -21.01 -53.19 -45.67
C TYR A 412 -19.99 -52.62 -44.68
N PRO A 413 -20.41 -52.26 -43.45
CA PRO A 413 -19.50 -51.73 -42.45
C PRO A 413 -18.41 -52.76 -42.15
N ASP A 414 -17.16 -52.30 -42.00
CA ASP A 414 -15.96 -53.08 -41.70
C ASP A 414 -15.63 -54.23 -42.67
N ASN A 415 -16.34 -54.35 -43.80
CA ASN A 415 -16.10 -55.39 -44.80
C ASN A 415 -15.48 -54.80 -46.07
N MET A 416 -14.21 -54.41 -45.96
CA MET A 416 -13.40 -53.83 -47.05
C MET A 416 -13.45 -54.62 -48.35
N ALA A 417 -13.49 -55.96 -48.29
CA ALA A 417 -13.55 -56.80 -49.49
C ALA A 417 -14.89 -56.66 -50.22
N SER A 418 -16.00 -56.61 -49.46
CA SER A 418 -17.35 -56.42 -50.02
C SER A 418 -17.52 -55.01 -50.57
N GLN A 419 -17.00 -54.00 -49.88
CA GLN A 419 -16.95 -52.62 -50.35
C GLN A 419 -16.18 -52.54 -51.67
N TYR A 420 -14.94 -53.04 -51.72
CA TYR A 420 -14.11 -53.03 -52.92
C TYR A 420 -14.78 -53.67 -54.14
N SER A 421 -15.36 -54.88 -53.97
CA SER A 421 -16.00 -55.62 -55.07
C SER A 421 -17.17 -54.88 -55.74
N ARG A 422 -17.83 -54.00 -54.99
CA ARG A 422 -18.98 -53.20 -55.43
C ARG A 422 -18.55 -51.84 -55.96
N ILE A 423 -17.61 -51.19 -55.27
CA ILE A 423 -17.03 -49.91 -55.69
C ILE A 423 -16.33 -50.05 -57.04
N LEU A 424 -15.68 -51.20 -57.32
CA LEU A 424 -15.09 -51.53 -58.62
C LEU A 424 -16.08 -51.47 -59.80
N ARG A 425 -17.39 -51.63 -59.53
CA ARG A 425 -18.46 -51.62 -60.54
C ARG A 425 -19.06 -50.22 -60.76
N LEU A 426 -18.67 -49.23 -59.96
CA LEU A 426 -19.13 -47.85 -60.14
C LEU A 426 -18.56 -47.28 -61.45
N PRO A 427 -19.37 -46.58 -62.27
CA PRO A 427 -18.90 -45.92 -63.49
C PRO A 427 -17.71 -44.99 -63.26
N GLU A 428 -17.70 -44.31 -62.12
CA GLU A 428 -16.71 -43.32 -61.71
C GLU A 428 -15.41 -43.99 -61.23
N TYR A 429 -15.42 -45.30 -60.96
CA TYR A 429 -14.27 -45.99 -60.38
C TYR A 429 -13.01 -45.88 -61.23
N ARG A 430 -13.09 -46.21 -62.53
CA ARG A 430 -11.89 -46.28 -63.40
C ARG A 430 -11.33 -44.91 -63.75
N ASN A 431 -12.19 -43.91 -63.92
CA ASN A 431 -11.83 -42.62 -64.50
C ASN A 431 -11.58 -41.53 -63.44
N VAL A 432 -12.10 -41.72 -62.23
CA VAL A 432 -12.04 -40.71 -61.15
C VAL A 432 -11.41 -41.33 -59.90
N ILE A 433 -12.00 -42.38 -59.34
CA ILE A 433 -11.53 -42.95 -58.06
C ILE A 433 -10.11 -43.52 -58.20
N LEU A 434 -9.89 -44.39 -59.19
CA LEU A 434 -8.62 -45.09 -59.40
C LEU A 434 -7.48 -44.17 -59.84
N THR A 435 -7.77 -43.19 -60.68
CA THR A 435 -6.78 -42.31 -61.32
C THR A 435 -6.48 -41.06 -60.50
N THR A 436 -7.45 -40.55 -59.73
CA THR A 436 -7.32 -39.27 -59.01
C THR A 436 -7.23 -39.44 -57.50
N TYR A 437 -8.08 -40.30 -56.91
CA TYR A 437 -8.22 -40.36 -55.44
C TYR A 437 -7.40 -41.45 -54.76
N LEU A 438 -7.37 -42.67 -55.31
CA LEU A 438 -6.54 -43.74 -54.76
C LEU A 438 -5.05 -43.39 -54.71
N PRO A 439 -4.44 -42.69 -55.69
CA PRO A 439 -3.05 -42.24 -55.58
C PRO A 439 -2.80 -41.30 -54.41
N ARG A 440 -3.75 -40.43 -54.04
CA ARG A 440 -3.63 -39.48 -52.91
C ARG A 440 -3.61 -40.19 -51.54
N LEU A 441 -4.10 -41.42 -51.48
CA LEU A 441 -4.05 -42.27 -50.29
C LEU A 441 -2.74 -43.06 -50.17
N ARG A 442 -1.91 -43.12 -51.22
CA ARG A 442 -0.62 -43.82 -51.21
C ARG A 442 0.47 -42.93 -50.62
N ARG A 443 0.31 -42.63 -49.34
CA ARG A 443 1.19 -41.72 -48.60
C ARG A 443 1.96 -42.44 -47.50
N VAL A 444 3.15 -41.95 -47.19
CA VAL A 444 3.81 -42.21 -45.92
C VAL A 444 3.87 -40.90 -45.17
N GLU A 445 3.39 -40.94 -43.94
CA GLU A 445 3.48 -39.88 -42.96
C GLU A 445 4.58 -40.27 -41.98
N TYR A 446 5.40 -39.32 -41.57
CA TYR A 446 6.27 -39.53 -40.43
C TYR A 446 6.21 -38.31 -39.53
N SER A 447 6.49 -38.56 -38.26
CA SER A 447 6.66 -37.52 -37.27
C SER A 447 7.79 -37.87 -36.33
N PHE A 448 8.48 -36.85 -35.85
CA PHE A 448 9.53 -37.02 -34.86
C PHE A 448 9.38 -35.96 -33.78
N ASN A 449 9.81 -36.32 -32.57
CA ASN A 449 9.95 -35.41 -31.46
C ASN A 449 11.43 -35.24 -31.19
N TYR A 450 11.83 -34.01 -30.93
CA TYR A 450 13.18 -33.69 -30.51
C TYR A 450 13.12 -32.63 -29.42
N SER A 451 14.16 -32.56 -28.61
CA SER A 451 14.33 -31.49 -27.64
C SER A 451 15.55 -30.64 -27.93
N VAL A 452 15.41 -29.34 -27.77
CA VAL A 452 16.49 -28.35 -27.87
C VAL A 452 16.74 -27.74 -26.50
N MET A 453 17.98 -27.84 -26.02
CA MET A 453 18.49 -27.28 -24.77
C MET A 453 19.14 -25.91 -25.03
N ARG A 454 18.34 -24.89 -25.31
CA ARG A 454 18.84 -23.54 -25.64
C ARG A 454 18.07 -22.43 -24.93
N LEU A 455 18.63 -21.22 -25.03
CA LEU A 455 17.96 -19.98 -24.66
C LEU A 455 17.21 -19.44 -25.88
N LEU A 456 16.02 -18.90 -25.67
CA LEU A 456 15.31 -18.16 -26.71
C LEU A 456 15.94 -16.78 -26.90
N ASN A 457 15.95 -16.31 -28.15
CA ASN A 457 16.27 -14.91 -28.44
C ASN A 457 15.03 -14.01 -28.21
N ASP A 458 15.21 -12.69 -28.26
CA ASP A 458 14.12 -11.75 -27.95
C ASP A 458 12.93 -11.83 -28.92
N GLU A 459 13.15 -12.18 -30.18
CA GLU A 459 12.08 -12.34 -31.18
C GLU A 459 11.26 -13.61 -30.90
N GLU A 460 11.93 -14.72 -30.60
CA GLU A 460 11.30 -15.99 -30.23
C GLU A 460 10.50 -15.86 -28.93
N ILE A 461 11.04 -15.15 -27.93
CA ILE A 461 10.33 -14.84 -26.68
C ILE A 461 9.06 -14.04 -27.00
N ARG A 462 9.15 -13.03 -27.88
CA ARG A 462 8.00 -12.19 -28.26
C ARG A 462 6.92 -12.98 -29.00
N ILE A 463 7.30 -13.88 -29.91
CA ILE A 463 6.36 -14.76 -30.61
C ILE A 463 5.69 -15.70 -29.60
N MET A 464 6.46 -16.34 -28.72
CA MET A 464 5.94 -17.25 -27.71
C MET A 464 5.00 -16.55 -26.73
N TYR A 465 5.36 -15.36 -26.26
CA TYR A 465 4.51 -14.55 -25.40
C TYR A 465 3.13 -14.26 -26.01
N LYS A 466 3.10 -13.90 -27.30
CA LYS A 466 1.85 -13.62 -28.03
C LYS A 466 1.01 -14.86 -28.26
N GLN A 467 1.64 -16.02 -28.45
CA GLN A 467 0.93 -17.29 -28.67
C GLN A 467 0.41 -17.89 -27.37
N ASP A 468 1.28 -18.04 -26.39
CA ASP A 468 1.00 -18.62 -25.08
C ASP A 468 2.10 -18.23 -24.08
N TYR A 469 1.90 -17.11 -23.39
CA TYR A 469 2.82 -16.60 -22.37
C TYR A 469 3.06 -17.58 -21.23
N LYS A 470 2.16 -18.55 -20.99
CA LYS A 470 2.29 -19.54 -19.92
C LYS A 470 3.44 -20.53 -20.16
N LYS A 471 4.04 -20.51 -21.36
CA LYS A 471 5.24 -21.27 -21.70
C LYS A 471 6.54 -20.55 -21.37
N LEU A 472 6.47 -19.26 -21.02
CA LEU A 472 7.66 -18.50 -20.64
C LEU A 472 8.07 -18.83 -19.21
N VAL A 473 9.38 -18.73 -18.98
CA VAL A 473 9.99 -18.87 -17.66
C VAL A 473 10.39 -17.52 -17.06
N PRO A 474 10.76 -17.44 -15.76
CA PRO A 474 11.08 -16.17 -15.13
C PRO A 474 12.13 -15.32 -15.87
N TYR A 475 13.17 -15.95 -16.43
CA TYR A 475 14.17 -15.24 -17.23
C TYR A 475 13.58 -14.60 -18.49
N GLU A 476 12.66 -15.27 -19.16
CA GLU A 476 12.07 -14.81 -20.43
C GLU A 476 11.01 -13.75 -20.18
N PHE A 477 10.26 -13.87 -19.09
CA PHE A 477 9.42 -12.78 -18.57
C PHE A 477 10.24 -11.54 -18.24
N TRP A 478 11.39 -11.70 -17.61
CA TRP A 478 12.30 -10.58 -17.34
C TRP A 478 12.80 -9.93 -18.64
N ARG A 479 13.16 -10.73 -19.65
CA ARG A 479 13.61 -10.24 -20.96
C ARG A 479 12.51 -9.47 -21.70
N ILE A 480 11.28 -10.00 -21.74
CA ILE A 480 10.19 -9.30 -22.41
C ILE A 480 9.76 -8.04 -21.66
N TYR A 481 9.84 -8.04 -20.33
CA TYR A 481 9.64 -6.84 -19.50
C TYR A 481 10.64 -5.73 -19.84
N LEU A 482 11.93 -6.06 -19.92
CA LEU A 482 12.98 -5.10 -20.28
C LEU A 482 12.80 -4.53 -21.70
N ASN A 483 12.33 -5.36 -22.64
CA ASN A 483 12.11 -5.00 -24.04
C ASN A 483 10.73 -4.38 -24.31
N ALA A 484 9.94 -4.10 -23.28
CA ALA A 484 8.62 -3.48 -23.42
C ALA A 484 8.74 -1.99 -23.73
N ASP A 485 7.88 -1.51 -24.63
CA ASP A 485 7.95 -0.15 -25.17
C ASP A 485 7.48 0.93 -24.19
N ASN A 486 6.57 0.58 -23.27
CA ASN A 486 5.96 1.52 -22.32
C ASN A 486 5.52 0.83 -21.03
N ASP A 487 5.21 1.64 -20.02
CA ASP A 487 4.87 1.18 -18.67
C ASP A 487 3.53 0.44 -18.60
N SER A 488 2.56 0.77 -19.46
CA SER A 488 1.30 0.01 -19.56
C SER A 488 1.55 -1.44 -20.00
N THR A 489 2.44 -1.63 -20.96
CA THR A 489 2.82 -2.98 -21.42
C THR A 489 3.61 -3.72 -20.34
N ARG A 490 4.50 -3.02 -19.63
CA ARG A 490 5.25 -3.57 -18.48
C ARG A 490 4.33 -4.06 -17.38
N GLU A 491 3.31 -3.28 -17.03
CA GLU A 491 2.33 -3.66 -16.01
C GLU A 491 1.62 -4.97 -16.38
N VAL A 492 1.16 -5.09 -17.63
CA VAL A 492 0.51 -6.31 -18.14
C VAL A 492 1.46 -7.52 -18.05
N ILE A 493 2.71 -7.35 -18.46
CA ILE A 493 3.73 -8.40 -18.37
C ILE A 493 3.96 -8.81 -16.91
N CYS A 494 4.08 -7.86 -15.98
CA CYS A 494 4.25 -8.15 -14.57
C CYS A 494 3.08 -8.95 -14.00
N ARG A 495 1.83 -8.54 -14.29
CA ARG A 495 0.63 -9.25 -13.82
C ARG A 495 0.57 -10.68 -14.36
N GLN A 496 0.87 -10.90 -15.64
CA GLN A 496 0.92 -12.24 -16.23
C GLN A 496 2.06 -13.11 -15.68
N ALA A 497 3.23 -12.51 -15.44
CA ALA A 497 4.34 -13.21 -14.80
C ALA A 497 3.97 -13.67 -13.38
N LEU A 498 3.25 -12.83 -12.62
CA LEU A 498 2.82 -13.14 -11.26
C LEU A 498 1.62 -14.12 -11.21
N GLU A 499 0.78 -14.17 -12.25
CA GLU A 499 -0.24 -15.21 -12.42
C GLU A 499 0.42 -16.60 -12.44
N GLN A 500 1.52 -16.75 -13.19
CA GLN A 500 2.23 -18.02 -13.32
C GLN A 500 3.22 -18.28 -12.18
N TYR A 501 3.90 -17.22 -11.72
CA TYR A 501 4.94 -17.28 -10.71
C TYR A 501 4.63 -16.30 -9.56
N PRO A 502 3.71 -16.63 -8.64
CA PRO A 502 3.33 -15.73 -7.55
C PRO A 502 4.49 -15.32 -6.62
N LYS A 503 5.57 -16.11 -6.58
CA LYS A 503 6.79 -15.84 -5.79
C LYS A 503 7.89 -15.11 -6.58
N PHE A 504 7.56 -14.53 -7.73
CA PHE A 504 8.54 -13.84 -8.58
C PHE A 504 8.80 -12.41 -8.07
N MET A 505 9.56 -12.34 -6.97
CA MET A 505 9.80 -11.12 -6.18
C MET A 505 10.19 -9.88 -7.00
N ILE A 506 11.11 -10.01 -7.96
CA ILE A 506 11.53 -8.85 -8.77
C ILE A 506 10.39 -8.32 -9.64
N MET A 507 9.55 -9.18 -10.22
CA MET A 507 8.38 -8.74 -10.99
C MET A 507 7.29 -8.14 -10.09
N ALA A 508 7.13 -8.67 -8.88
CA ALA A 508 6.26 -8.05 -7.87
C ALA A 508 6.75 -6.64 -7.52
N ASN A 509 8.06 -6.46 -7.31
CA ASN A 509 8.65 -5.15 -7.05
C ASN A 509 8.49 -4.18 -8.22
N GLU A 510 8.76 -4.61 -9.45
CA GLU A 510 8.57 -3.76 -10.63
C GLU A 510 7.11 -3.33 -10.79
N LEU A 511 6.16 -4.25 -10.54
CA LEU A 511 4.74 -3.90 -10.53
C LEU A 511 4.40 -2.90 -9.42
N ALA A 512 4.92 -3.10 -8.21
CA ALA A 512 4.70 -2.18 -7.10
C ALA A 512 5.24 -0.77 -7.41
N ALA A 513 6.46 -0.67 -7.93
CA ALA A 513 7.04 0.59 -8.36
C ALA A 513 6.17 1.29 -9.41
N LEU A 514 5.71 0.57 -10.45
CA LEU A 514 4.80 1.12 -11.46
C LEU A 514 3.47 1.61 -10.87
N LEU A 515 2.91 0.90 -9.91
CA LEU A 515 1.65 1.26 -9.26
C LEU A 515 1.80 2.50 -8.35
N ILE A 516 2.94 2.65 -7.67
CA ILE A 516 3.26 3.83 -6.87
C ILE A 516 3.31 5.07 -7.76
N GLU A 517 4.02 5.02 -8.90
CA GLU A 517 4.08 6.13 -9.87
C GLU A 517 2.69 6.52 -10.40
N GLN A 518 1.76 5.56 -10.49
CA GLN A 518 0.39 5.79 -10.92
C GLN A 518 -0.55 6.26 -9.79
N LYS A 519 -0.04 6.46 -8.56
CA LYS A 519 -0.84 6.73 -7.34
C LYS A 519 -1.91 5.68 -7.07
N LYS A 520 -1.56 4.41 -7.32
CA LYS A 520 -2.42 3.23 -7.15
C LYS A 520 -1.67 2.12 -6.42
N ALA A 521 -0.83 2.49 -5.46
CA ALA A 521 -0.05 1.54 -4.69
C ALA A 521 -0.96 0.46 -4.06
N ASP A 522 -0.45 -0.77 -3.96
CA ASP A 522 -1.17 -1.92 -3.42
C ASP A 522 -0.31 -2.57 -2.33
N SER A 523 -0.70 -2.39 -1.06
CA SER A 523 0.10 -2.88 0.07
C SER A 523 0.15 -4.41 0.18
N LYS A 524 -0.72 -5.14 -0.54
CA LYS A 524 -0.77 -6.61 -0.49
C LYS A 524 0.20 -7.27 -1.44
N LEU A 525 0.66 -6.55 -2.46
CA LEU A 525 1.50 -7.09 -3.52
C LEU A 525 2.88 -7.54 -3.02
N LEU A 526 3.51 -6.73 -2.15
CA LEU A 526 4.85 -7.02 -1.63
C LEU A 526 4.84 -7.67 -0.24
N GLU A 527 3.71 -7.68 0.46
CA GLU A 527 3.53 -8.28 1.78
C GLU A 527 4.14 -9.70 1.92
N PRO A 528 3.98 -10.64 0.96
CA PRO A 528 4.56 -11.98 1.07
C PRO A 528 6.10 -12.03 1.03
N PHE A 529 6.76 -10.95 0.60
CA PHE A 529 8.22 -10.87 0.45
C PHE A 529 8.90 -10.08 1.57
N VAL A 530 8.13 -9.43 2.45
CA VAL A 530 8.66 -8.61 3.55
C VAL A 530 9.42 -9.48 4.54
N SER A 531 10.71 -9.20 4.69
CA SER A 531 11.59 -9.85 5.67
C SER A 531 12.84 -9.00 5.91
N ARG A 532 13.58 -9.27 7.00
CA ARG A 532 14.87 -8.60 7.29
C ARG A 532 15.94 -8.78 6.19
N SER A 533 15.81 -9.80 5.34
CA SER A 533 16.74 -10.08 4.24
C SER A 533 16.21 -9.63 2.86
N ALA A 534 15.03 -9.01 2.83
CA ALA A 534 14.45 -8.51 1.60
C ALA A 534 15.30 -7.35 1.03
N PRO A 535 15.26 -7.12 -0.30
CA PRO A 535 15.88 -5.94 -0.89
C PRO A 535 15.33 -4.66 -0.27
N THR A 536 16.19 -3.67 -0.04
CA THR A 536 15.79 -2.40 0.57
C THR A 536 14.77 -1.66 -0.29
N GLU A 537 14.93 -1.67 -1.62
CA GLU A 537 14.00 -1.04 -2.56
C GLU A 537 12.57 -1.62 -2.44
N LEU A 538 12.48 -2.94 -2.21
CA LEU A 538 11.21 -3.63 -2.00
C LEU A 538 10.56 -3.20 -0.69
N LEU A 539 11.34 -3.12 0.39
CA LEU A 539 10.85 -2.67 1.69
C LEU A 539 10.39 -1.21 1.63
N CYS A 540 11.13 -0.32 0.95
CA CYS A 540 10.71 1.06 0.71
C CYS A 540 9.38 1.13 -0.06
N ASN A 541 9.22 0.39 -1.16
CA ASN A 541 7.96 0.35 -1.90
C ASN A 541 6.79 -0.16 -1.06
N GLN A 542 7.00 -1.18 -0.23
CA GLN A 542 5.97 -1.68 0.68
C GLN A 542 5.58 -0.61 1.71
N VAL A 543 6.54 0.13 2.26
CA VAL A 543 6.28 1.23 3.19
C VAL A 543 5.47 2.32 2.50
N ILE A 544 5.87 2.74 1.29
CA ILE A 544 5.13 3.75 0.52
C ILE A 544 3.67 3.32 0.29
N ALA A 545 3.45 2.06 -0.11
CA ALA A 545 2.10 1.53 -0.30
C ALA A 545 1.26 1.51 0.99
N LEU A 546 1.88 1.21 2.13
CA LEU A 546 1.20 1.27 3.44
C LEU A 546 0.89 2.71 3.87
N MET A 547 1.75 3.66 3.55
CA MET A 547 1.52 5.08 3.83
C MET A 547 0.33 5.62 3.03
N ASP A 548 0.20 5.25 1.76
CA ASP A 548 -0.95 5.61 0.91
C ASP A 548 -2.27 5.06 1.46
N GLU A 549 -2.24 3.88 2.08
CA GLU A 549 -3.40 3.26 2.76
C GLU A 549 -3.60 3.76 4.21
N ARG A 550 -2.83 4.75 4.67
CA ARG A 550 -2.84 5.29 6.05
C ARG A 550 -2.58 4.22 7.12
N ALA A 551 -1.84 3.18 6.77
CA ALA A 551 -1.46 2.11 7.68
C ALA A 551 -0.15 2.43 8.40
N TYR A 552 -0.08 3.58 9.08
CA TYR A 552 1.18 4.16 9.61
C TYR A 552 1.91 3.23 10.59
N ASN A 553 1.19 2.54 11.48
CA ASN A 553 1.80 1.58 12.41
C ASN A 553 2.44 0.36 11.69
N ARG A 554 1.82 -0.09 10.59
CA ARG A 554 2.36 -1.20 9.79
C ARG A 554 3.58 -0.74 9.00
N ALA A 555 3.55 0.47 8.48
CA ALA A 555 4.70 1.09 7.83
C ALA A 555 5.89 1.20 8.81
N ASP A 556 5.64 1.69 10.02
CA ASP A 556 6.64 1.82 11.10
C ASP A 556 7.29 0.48 11.46
N SER A 557 6.48 -0.59 11.54
CA SER A 557 7.00 -1.95 11.80
C SER A 557 8.00 -2.45 10.75
N ILE A 558 7.99 -1.91 9.52
CA ILE A 558 8.93 -2.27 8.45
C ILE A 558 10.19 -1.40 8.50
N ILE A 559 10.13 -0.20 9.10
CA ILE A 559 11.29 0.70 9.24
C ILE A 559 12.45 0.02 9.96
N ASP A 560 12.17 -0.85 10.95
CA ASP A 560 13.16 -1.65 11.67
C ASP A 560 13.99 -2.60 10.78
N PHE A 561 13.54 -2.88 9.56
CA PHE A 561 14.25 -3.71 8.59
C PHE A 561 15.11 -2.88 7.62
N LEU A 562 14.88 -1.57 7.56
CA LEU A 562 15.62 -0.68 6.67
C LEU A 562 16.97 -0.27 7.30
N PRO A 563 18.07 -0.32 6.54
CA PRO A 563 19.35 0.23 6.99
C PRO A 563 19.26 1.75 7.12
N ASP A 564 20.09 2.35 7.97
CA ASP A 564 20.22 3.81 8.03
C ASP A 564 21.18 4.32 6.94
N ASN A 565 20.64 4.83 5.83
CA ASN A 565 21.43 5.40 4.74
C ASN A 565 20.63 6.38 3.89
N ASP A 566 21.31 7.10 3.00
CA ASP A 566 20.72 8.15 2.16
C ASP A 566 19.48 7.71 1.37
N MET A 567 19.40 6.44 0.95
CA MET A 567 18.27 5.91 0.18
C MET A 567 16.99 5.74 1.01
N THR A 568 17.13 5.50 2.31
CA THR A 568 16.01 5.17 3.20
C THR A 568 15.62 6.33 4.11
N GLN A 569 16.52 7.29 4.33
CA GLN A 569 16.32 8.42 5.25
C GLN A 569 15.00 9.16 5.00
N ASP A 570 14.64 9.43 3.75
CA ASP A 570 13.39 10.13 3.43
C ASP A 570 12.16 9.32 3.86
N VAL A 571 12.11 8.04 3.48
CA VAL A 571 11.02 7.13 3.86
C VAL A 571 10.93 6.99 5.38
N ARG A 572 12.07 6.88 6.08
CA ARG A 572 12.11 6.80 7.54
C ARG A 572 11.59 8.08 8.20
N ALA A 573 12.01 9.25 7.72
CA ALA A 573 11.56 10.54 8.24
C ALA A 573 10.07 10.77 7.98
N ILE A 574 9.55 10.36 6.81
CA ILE A 574 8.12 10.44 6.49
C ILE A 574 7.30 9.56 7.44
N VAL A 575 7.66 8.29 7.60
CA VAL A 575 6.95 7.38 8.52
C VAL A 575 7.08 7.86 9.96
N GLY A 576 8.26 8.34 10.36
CA GLY A 576 8.49 8.95 11.67
C GLY A 576 7.54 10.12 11.94
N ALA A 577 7.41 11.04 10.98
CA ALA A 577 6.52 12.20 11.08
C ALA A 577 5.07 11.79 11.37
N TYR A 578 4.53 10.82 10.62
CA TYR A 578 3.17 10.35 10.84
C TYR A 578 2.98 9.56 12.14
N ASN A 579 4.07 9.05 12.75
CA ASN A 579 4.03 8.34 14.03
C ASN A 579 4.51 9.20 15.21
N GLY A 580 4.61 10.52 15.05
CA GLY A 580 4.90 11.47 16.14
C GLY A 580 6.37 11.83 16.35
N HIS A 581 7.29 11.31 15.54
CA HIS A 581 8.71 11.70 15.53
C HIS A 581 8.90 12.94 14.63
N PHE A 582 8.35 14.09 15.07
CA PHE A 582 8.30 15.30 14.26
C PHE A 582 9.67 16.00 14.15
N GLU A 583 10.53 15.91 15.16
CA GLU A 583 11.86 16.54 15.13
C GLU A 583 12.73 15.98 14.01
N ASP A 584 12.79 14.65 13.88
CA ASP A 584 13.55 13.97 12.81
C ASP A 584 13.05 14.38 11.41
N ALA A 585 11.73 14.52 11.27
CA ALA A 585 11.11 14.97 10.05
C ALA A 585 11.38 16.47 9.78
N TYR A 586 11.45 17.29 10.82
CA TYR A 586 11.75 18.72 10.72
C TYR A 586 13.17 18.97 10.22
N GLU A 587 14.16 18.23 10.74
CA GLU A 587 15.54 18.32 10.24
C GLU A 587 15.62 18.05 8.74
N ARG A 588 14.83 17.07 8.25
CA ARG A 588 14.84 16.64 6.86
C ARG A 588 14.02 17.52 5.91
N PHE A 589 12.80 17.86 6.30
CA PHE A 589 11.81 18.52 5.44
C PHE A 589 11.50 19.96 5.86
N GLY A 590 11.59 20.28 7.15
CA GLY A 590 11.28 21.61 7.67
C GLY A 590 12.35 22.65 7.32
N THR A 591 13.63 22.26 7.29
CA THR A 591 14.76 23.18 7.01
C THR A 591 14.75 23.81 5.61
N GLN A 592 13.94 23.28 4.69
CA GLN A 592 13.77 23.80 3.33
C GLN A 592 12.75 24.95 3.27
N GLY A 593 12.00 25.19 4.35
CA GLY A 593 10.94 26.18 4.44
C GLY A 593 9.62 25.74 3.79
N GLY A 594 8.66 26.66 3.76
CA GLY A 594 7.37 26.45 3.10
C GLY A 594 6.34 25.72 3.97
N ILE A 595 5.36 25.07 3.33
CA ILE A 595 4.21 24.48 4.02
C ILE A 595 4.63 23.40 5.02
N ASN A 596 5.58 22.53 4.66
CA ASN A 596 6.01 21.44 5.53
C ASN A 596 6.70 21.95 6.80
N GLU A 597 7.45 23.06 6.73
CA GLU A 597 8.03 23.70 7.93
C GLU A 597 6.92 24.13 8.90
N VAL A 598 5.93 24.87 8.40
CA VAL A 598 4.78 25.35 9.19
C VAL A 598 4.01 24.19 9.81
N VAL A 599 3.69 23.16 9.01
CA VAL A 599 2.92 21.99 9.45
C VAL A 599 3.64 21.22 10.56
N LEU A 600 4.95 21.01 10.42
CA LEU A 600 5.74 20.30 11.44
C LEU A 600 5.88 21.14 12.72
N LEU A 601 6.06 22.46 12.63
CA LEU A 601 6.05 23.35 13.80
C LEU A 601 4.69 23.31 14.52
N MET A 602 3.59 23.30 13.76
CA MET A 602 2.24 23.13 14.32
C MET A 602 2.07 21.76 15.00
N ALA A 603 2.61 20.68 14.43
CA ALA A 603 2.56 19.34 15.02
C ALA A 603 3.38 19.25 16.32
N MET A 604 4.53 19.94 16.38
CA MET A 604 5.36 20.08 17.58
C MET A 604 4.81 21.07 18.63
N LYS A 605 3.63 21.66 18.38
CA LYS A 605 2.99 22.70 19.22
C LYS A 605 3.85 23.97 19.40
N GLN A 606 4.77 24.24 18.48
CA GLN A 606 5.57 25.46 18.43
C GLN A 606 4.78 26.58 17.72
N ASN A 607 3.64 26.97 18.31
CA ASN A 607 2.63 27.80 17.63
C ASN A 607 3.13 29.22 17.27
N GLU A 608 4.01 29.81 18.09
CA GLU A 608 4.59 31.14 17.80
C GLU A 608 5.50 31.08 16.56
N GLU A 609 6.42 30.11 16.53
CA GLU A 609 7.32 29.90 15.39
C GLU A 609 6.55 29.51 14.13
N ALA A 610 5.55 28.63 14.25
CA ALA A 610 4.67 28.24 13.15
C ALA A 610 3.93 29.45 12.55
N TRP A 611 3.47 30.37 13.40
CA TRP A 611 2.83 31.61 12.95
C TRP A 611 3.78 32.52 12.19
N GLU A 612 5.00 32.72 12.70
CA GLU A 612 6.03 33.53 12.01
C GLU A 612 6.32 32.96 10.62
N LYS A 613 6.55 31.64 10.54
CA LYS A 613 6.79 30.95 9.27
C LYS A 613 5.58 30.93 8.34
N ALA A 614 4.37 30.85 8.87
CA ALA A 614 3.16 30.95 8.06
C ALA A 614 3.02 32.31 7.36
N GLN A 615 3.56 33.39 7.93
CA GLN A 615 3.55 34.70 7.26
C GLN A 615 4.45 34.72 6.01
N GLU A 616 5.54 33.96 6.02
CA GLU A 616 6.52 33.89 4.92
C GLU A 616 6.01 33.09 3.69
N LEU A 617 4.89 32.36 3.82
CA LEU A 617 4.31 31.56 2.74
C LEU A 617 3.86 32.41 1.53
N PRO A 618 3.75 31.84 0.31
CA PRO A 618 3.16 32.54 -0.81
C PRO A 618 1.67 32.83 -0.59
N ASP A 619 1.14 33.82 -1.30
CA ASP A 619 -0.27 34.21 -1.27
C ASP A 619 -1.14 33.24 -2.08
N GLU A 620 -1.39 32.07 -1.48
CA GLU A 620 -2.18 30.98 -2.05
C GLU A 620 -3.32 30.58 -1.08
N PRO A 621 -4.41 29.97 -1.58
CA PRO A 621 -5.56 29.62 -0.74
C PRO A 621 -5.19 28.76 0.48
N LEU A 622 -4.34 27.74 0.29
CA LEU A 622 -3.86 26.88 1.37
C LEU A 622 -2.97 27.63 2.36
N SER A 623 -2.13 28.55 1.90
CA SER A 623 -1.32 29.40 2.79
C SER A 623 -2.20 30.30 3.67
N TYR A 624 -3.28 30.87 3.12
CA TYR A 624 -4.26 31.60 3.92
C TYR A 624 -4.95 30.71 4.94
N TYR A 625 -5.30 29.48 4.56
CA TYR A 625 -5.87 28.51 5.49
C TYR A 625 -4.92 28.22 6.66
N LEU A 626 -3.64 27.92 6.39
CA LEU A 626 -2.65 27.64 7.43
C LEU A 626 -2.37 28.85 8.31
N ARG A 627 -2.34 30.07 7.75
CA ARG A 627 -2.29 31.31 8.53
C ARG A 627 -3.48 31.44 9.46
N ALA A 628 -4.68 31.09 9.00
CA ALA A 628 -5.87 31.13 9.84
C ALA A 628 -5.76 30.15 11.02
N ALA A 629 -5.34 28.91 10.76
CA ALA A 629 -5.13 27.90 11.80
C ALA A 629 -4.06 28.35 12.82
N CYS A 630 -2.88 28.81 12.36
CA CYS A 630 -1.84 29.34 13.25
C CYS A 630 -2.30 30.56 14.05
N ALA A 631 -3.03 31.50 13.43
CA ALA A 631 -3.59 32.65 14.12
C ALA A 631 -4.61 32.23 15.19
N ASN A 632 -5.46 31.25 14.90
CA ASN A 632 -6.49 30.78 15.83
C ASN A 632 -5.86 30.15 17.08
N ARG A 633 -4.80 29.34 16.91
CA ARG A 633 -4.02 28.77 18.02
C ARG A 633 -3.31 29.80 18.92
N LEU A 634 -3.14 31.03 18.44
CA LEU A 634 -2.57 32.16 19.18
C LEU A 634 -3.64 33.16 19.64
N ASP A 635 -4.92 32.79 19.61
CA ASP A 635 -6.06 33.64 19.97
C ASP A 635 -6.15 34.95 19.15
N LYS A 636 -5.57 34.98 17.94
CA LYS A 636 -5.64 36.13 17.02
C LYS A 636 -6.91 36.06 16.17
N VAL A 637 -8.07 36.02 16.84
CA VAL A 637 -9.39 35.72 16.25
C VAL A 637 -9.71 36.56 15.00
N SER A 638 -9.45 37.87 15.05
CA SER A 638 -9.74 38.78 13.93
C SER A 638 -8.91 38.47 12.67
N GLU A 639 -7.64 38.15 12.85
CA GLU A 639 -6.73 37.77 11.75
C GLU A 639 -7.12 36.40 11.21
N ALA A 640 -7.36 35.43 12.11
CA ALA A 640 -7.78 34.08 11.77
C ALA A 640 -9.07 34.10 10.91
N TYR A 641 -10.07 34.87 11.33
CA TYR A 641 -11.33 35.04 10.61
C TYR A 641 -11.16 35.64 9.21
N ALA A 642 -10.30 36.66 9.08
CA ALA A 642 -10.02 37.28 7.79
C ALA A 642 -9.34 36.30 6.82
N PHE A 643 -8.37 35.54 7.31
CA PHE A 643 -7.63 34.56 6.52
C PHE A 643 -8.49 33.39 6.08
N ILE A 644 -9.28 32.78 6.98
CA ILE A 644 -10.14 31.64 6.60
C ILE A 644 -11.24 32.08 5.62
N LYS A 645 -11.82 33.28 5.81
CA LYS A 645 -12.80 33.84 4.86
C LYS A 645 -12.18 34.01 3.47
N ARG A 646 -10.93 34.46 3.40
CA ARG A 646 -10.19 34.59 2.14
C ARG A 646 -9.88 33.24 1.50
N ALA A 647 -9.33 32.31 2.28
CA ALA A 647 -9.02 30.96 1.83
C ALA A 647 -10.22 30.26 1.18
N LEU A 648 -11.37 30.26 1.86
CA LEU A 648 -12.61 29.62 1.37
C LEU A 648 -13.26 30.34 0.18
N ASN A 649 -12.99 31.64 0.00
CA ASN A 649 -13.46 32.38 -1.17
C ASN A 649 -12.61 32.10 -2.41
N GLU A 650 -11.30 31.95 -2.25
CA GLU A 650 -10.37 31.65 -3.35
C GLU A 650 -10.40 30.17 -3.74
N ASP A 651 -10.51 29.26 -2.76
CA ASP A 651 -10.71 27.82 -2.98
C ASP A 651 -11.84 27.27 -2.08
N PRO A 652 -13.06 27.13 -2.63
CA PRO A 652 -14.20 26.58 -1.90
C PRO A 652 -14.03 25.11 -1.46
N SER A 653 -13.11 24.34 -2.07
CA SER A 653 -12.90 22.92 -1.72
C SER A 653 -12.32 22.75 -0.31
N LEU A 654 -11.60 23.77 0.19
CA LEU A 654 -11.08 23.83 1.56
C LEU A 654 -12.18 23.82 2.62
N LYS A 655 -13.45 24.06 2.24
CA LYS A 655 -14.58 23.99 3.17
C LYS A 655 -14.78 22.58 3.73
N GLU A 656 -14.59 21.54 2.91
CA GLU A 656 -14.73 20.15 3.36
C GLU A 656 -13.66 19.80 4.41
N ILE A 657 -12.45 20.36 4.25
CA ILE A 657 -11.36 20.23 5.22
C ILE A 657 -11.69 21.02 6.50
N ALA A 658 -12.14 22.26 6.37
CA ALA A 658 -12.51 23.11 7.52
C ALA A 658 -13.62 22.52 8.38
N GLN A 659 -14.49 21.66 7.83
CA GLN A 659 -15.55 21.00 8.59
C GLN A 659 -15.02 19.95 9.58
N ILE A 660 -13.88 19.33 9.27
CA ILE A 660 -13.29 18.28 10.08
C ILE A 660 -12.07 18.76 10.87
N ASP A 661 -11.55 19.94 10.58
CA ASP A 661 -10.35 20.50 11.18
C ASP A 661 -10.65 21.29 12.46
N GLY A 662 -10.23 20.72 13.59
CA GLY A 662 -10.41 21.30 14.92
C GLY A 662 -9.81 22.70 15.06
N ASP A 663 -8.78 23.04 14.27
CA ASP A 663 -8.11 24.34 14.33
C ASP A 663 -8.95 25.50 13.77
N VAL A 664 -9.99 25.23 12.97
CA VAL A 664 -10.79 26.28 12.29
C VAL A 664 -12.31 26.05 12.28
N THR A 665 -12.80 24.93 12.83
CA THR A 665 -14.24 24.60 12.82
C THR A 665 -15.12 25.68 13.48
N ASP A 666 -14.64 26.31 14.53
CA ASP A 666 -15.32 27.41 15.22
C ASP A 666 -15.42 28.66 14.32
N LEU A 667 -14.35 29.00 13.60
CA LEU A 667 -14.33 30.09 12.63
C LEU A 667 -15.28 29.81 11.46
N LEU A 668 -15.34 28.56 11.00
CA LEU A 668 -16.28 28.14 9.97
C LEU A 668 -17.73 28.31 10.44
N GLN A 669 -18.04 27.92 11.68
CA GLN A 669 -19.37 28.09 12.25
C GLN A 669 -19.76 29.58 12.29
N GLN A 670 -18.84 30.46 12.71
CA GLN A 670 -19.06 31.91 12.71
C GLN A 670 -19.34 32.47 11.30
N LEU A 671 -18.62 32.00 10.28
CA LEU A 671 -18.86 32.39 8.88
C LEU A 671 -20.24 31.96 8.38
N GLU A 672 -20.71 30.78 8.77
CA GLU A 672 -22.03 30.28 8.39
C GLU A 672 -23.16 31.05 9.09
N GLU A 673 -22.96 31.40 10.35
CA GLU A 673 -23.86 32.27 11.11
C GLU A 673 -23.94 33.68 10.48
N GLU A 674 -22.80 34.29 10.13
CA GLU A 674 -22.75 35.60 9.43
C GLU A 674 -23.55 35.55 8.11
N LYS A 675 -23.35 34.50 7.31
CA LYS A 675 -24.07 34.31 6.03
C LYS A 675 -25.58 34.16 6.23
N LYS A 676 -25.99 33.41 7.27
CA LYS A 676 -27.40 33.23 7.61
C LYS A 676 -28.04 34.56 8.02
N GLU A 677 -27.37 35.33 8.87
CA GLU A 677 -27.85 36.65 9.27
C GLU A 677 -27.97 37.63 8.10
N GLN A 678 -27.01 37.62 7.16
CA GLN A 678 -27.06 38.45 5.96
C GLN A 678 -28.22 38.05 5.05
N LYS A 679 -28.48 36.75 4.90
CA LYS A 679 -29.62 36.23 4.13
C LYS A 679 -30.95 36.64 4.75
N ASP A 680 -31.10 36.46 6.06
CA ASP A 680 -32.31 36.85 6.80
C ASP A 680 -32.56 38.37 6.71
N LYS A 681 -31.50 39.20 6.73
CA LYS A 681 -31.59 40.65 6.52
C LYS A 681 -32.01 40.99 5.09
N ALA A 682 -31.49 40.30 4.09
CA ALA A 682 -31.86 40.51 2.69
C ALA A 682 -33.32 40.11 2.41
N GLU A 683 -33.80 39.00 2.99
CA GLU A 683 -35.19 38.55 2.89
C GLU A 683 -36.15 39.53 3.58
N LYS A 684 -35.83 40.01 4.79
CA LYS A 684 -36.63 41.06 5.47
C LYS A 684 -36.66 42.39 4.71
N THR A 685 -35.60 42.72 3.99
CA THR A 685 -35.56 43.94 3.17
C THR A 685 -36.46 43.78 1.94
N LYS A 686 -36.44 42.60 1.29
CA LYS A 686 -37.35 42.29 0.18
C LYS A 686 -38.81 42.30 0.60
N GLU A 687 -39.16 41.67 1.72
CA GLU A 687 -40.53 41.69 2.25
C GLU A 687 -41.01 43.11 2.57
N LYS A 688 -40.14 43.97 3.13
CA LYS A 688 -40.47 45.38 3.36
C LYS A 688 -40.73 46.15 2.07
N THR A 689 -39.95 45.87 1.03
CA THR A 689 -40.11 46.55 -0.27
C THR A 689 -41.42 46.11 -0.95
N GLU A 690 -41.78 44.82 -0.87
CA GLU A 690 -43.06 44.28 -1.38
C GLU A 690 -44.29 44.80 -0.59
N THR A 691 -44.16 45.03 0.72
CA THR A 691 -45.23 45.69 1.52
C THR A 691 -45.37 47.18 1.23
N GLU A 692 -44.27 47.90 0.95
CA GLU A 692 -44.34 49.32 0.56
C GLU A 692 -44.92 49.52 -0.85
N ASP A 693 -44.62 48.60 -1.78
CA ASP A 693 -45.20 48.60 -3.13
C ASP A 693 -46.71 48.28 -3.12
N THR A 694 -47.18 47.42 -2.21
CA THR A 694 -48.63 47.13 -2.05
C THR A 694 -49.39 48.26 -1.32
N GLU A 695 -48.78 48.94 -0.34
CA GLU A 695 -49.37 50.13 0.29
C GLU A 695 -49.41 51.36 -0.65
N THR A 696 -48.46 51.49 -1.59
CA THR A 696 -48.50 52.55 -2.61
C THR A 696 -49.53 52.27 -3.71
N GLU A 697 -49.77 51.01 -4.09
CA GLU A 697 -50.87 50.64 -4.99
C GLU A 697 -52.25 50.87 -4.33
N GLU A 698 -52.44 50.53 -3.05
CA GLU A 698 -53.71 50.80 -2.35
C GLU A 698 -53.98 52.30 -2.11
N ASN A 699 -52.93 53.10 -1.84
CA ASN A 699 -53.08 54.55 -1.70
C ASN A 699 -53.33 55.27 -3.05
N GLY A 700 -52.73 54.79 -4.15
CA GLY A 700 -53.02 55.30 -5.50
C GLY A 700 -54.46 55.04 -5.95
N LEU A 701 -55.03 53.88 -5.58
CA LEU A 701 -56.44 53.56 -5.84
C LEU A 701 -57.45 54.37 -5.01
N ASN A 702 -57.06 54.87 -3.83
CA ASN A 702 -57.89 55.74 -3.00
C ASN A 702 -57.83 57.22 -3.43
N GLU A 703 -56.70 57.71 -3.96
CA GLU A 703 -56.62 59.07 -4.53
C GLU A 703 -57.42 59.21 -5.84
N GLU A 704 -57.43 58.19 -6.71
CA GLU A 704 -58.26 58.21 -7.92
C GLU A 704 -59.78 58.20 -7.63
N ARG A 705 -60.21 57.70 -6.48
CA ARG A 705 -61.63 57.74 -6.06
C ARG A 705 -62.05 59.09 -5.50
N THR A 706 -61.11 59.92 -5.05
CA THR A 706 -61.42 61.22 -4.44
C THR A 706 -61.46 62.36 -5.46
N ILE A 707 -60.88 62.17 -6.65
CA ILE A 707 -60.89 63.16 -7.76
C ILE A 707 -62.13 63.03 -8.68
N LYS A 708 -63.05 62.08 -8.40
CA LYS A 708 -64.30 61.87 -9.15
C LYS A 708 -65.59 62.13 -8.36
N GLN A 709 -65.57 63.02 -7.36
CA GLN A 709 -66.79 63.55 -6.73
C GLN A 709 -66.92 65.05 -6.86
#